data_AF-A0A7J9WLG0-F1
#
_entry.id   AF-A0A7J9WLG0-F1
#
_cell.length_a   1.000
_cell.length_b   1.000
_cell.length_c   1.000
_cell.angle_alpha   90.00
_cell.angle_beta   90.00
_cell.angle_gamma   90.00
#
_symmetry.space_group_name_H-M   'P 1'
#
loop_
_entity.id
_entity.type
_entity.pdbx_description
1 polymer ?
#
loop_
_entity_poly.entity_id
_entity_poly.type
_entity_poly.pdbx_seq_one_letter_code
_entity_poly.pdbx_strand_id
1 'polypeptide(L)'
;MDCLQKGRLLMRVTLPRPATLGLVLALVVTLLAAASSLPPDAGAQPRDPSLTRFPGADRIQTAVLISKGVFEEADTVVLARSDDYADALVGVPLAAHLGSPILLTPPGSVPSAVQREIRRLGASEVILLGGPEALEDSVEEDLAEEYEVRRLHGANRFATAAAVAAELPGSPTVFVAEGSNEDPARGFPDPLSAGPYAGFLESPILLVTADRLPSESAAALDRLAPEELVIVGGPVAVSESVAALLGSVTGLDSAAGEVRRLAGTDRYGTSAAVYDEAVAVGMDPAGKWLATGLSFPDALAVGPAVAALGHTLLLVDGSGINRSPQTAARLPVDVDVVRDVRLVGGMEAISKGTERQVAGIYDLALEQPAAEFCLTVLHSNDGGSKLVNAGGRQFGGIARFATLVQQQKELALAEASDGCDERGVLTVTSGDNLLAGLEFSASLENGVPYYDSIALDSIGFDVLGLSNHDFDFGPEVTADFIDGFDRGNEARFVSANLDFTEEPALQELVDDGVIVPSTIVEVGSRQIGVIGLTSPQLSQISSPRGVQVSSSLAASAGEELSAALAGAVQEQVSALEDEGTDAIVLISHLRDLEEDLALVPQLTGVDIVVGGGGREVLAFPGELLVPGDEQAIFGTYPYLGLGPDDMISLEDLQEARDGLPVDADGRFVPVVTTAGDYRYLGRLKTRFGTELDESGTVVDPFFSRTLRVSSTAAPYGVEPDESITDNVVEPVLDHIADLAENVIGTSEVPLDGSNAAIRNAETNLGNLVADAQIAAAKQRAAEFGLDPEANYVSIQNAGGVRNNTVIPAGPVSERTTFDIAPLDNFTSVFQGLDPAELKLLLEHGYSDIGGRRFAQIGGMTIEVEPDAEPPQQDDDGKFVVEGSRVVNVTLDNGTAIVVDGEPVPPSPETEVSVVVGDVLARGGGGYPFPDGEAFTVIGTSYQQALANYITDDLDGTIAAEDYPGGGEGRITFLATGP
;
A
#
# COMPACT_ATOMS: atom_id res chain seq x y z
N MET A 1 -60.60 -45.13 75.49
CA MET A 1 -59.28 -44.65 75.93
C MET A 1 -58.90 -43.56 74.93
N ASP A 2 -59.45 -42.36 75.13
CA ASP A 2 -58.83 -41.21 75.86
C ASP A 2 -57.78 -40.50 74.97
N CYS A 3 -57.71 -39.17 74.83
CA CYS A 3 -58.54 -38.03 75.22
C CYS A 3 -57.91 -36.76 74.59
N LEU A 4 -58.73 -35.76 74.20
CA LEU A 4 -58.54 -34.28 74.25
C LEU A 4 -57.53 -33.61 73.26
N GLN A 5 -57.75 -32.44 72.62
CA GLN A 5 -58.81 -31.41 72.66
C GLN A 5 -58.70 -30.39 71.48
N LYS A 6 -59.86 -30.02 70.87
CA LYS A 6 -60.38 -28.71 70.31
C LYS A 6 -59.40 -27.64 69.73
N GLY A 7 -59.66 -26.87 68.66
CA GLY A 7 -60.79 -26.52 67.75
C GLY A 7 -60.27 -25.44 66.74
N ARG A 8 -60.89 -25.02 65.61
CA ARG A 8 -62.28 -24.62 65.33
C ARG A 8 -62.51 -24.43 63.79
N LEU A 9 -63.71 -24.83 63.35
CA LEU A 9 -64.52 -24.44 62.17
C LEU A 9 -63.96 -24.50 60.72
N LEU A 10 -64.47 -25.46 59.94
CA LEU A 10 -64.42 -25.51 58.47
C LEU A 10 -65.84 -25.77 57.94
N MET A 11 -66.31 -24.91 57.03
CA MET A 11 -67.58 -25.08 56.32
C MET A 11 -67.30 -25.41 54.86
N ARG A 12 -67.84 -26.55 54.41
CA ARG A 12 -67.76 -27.10 53.05
C ARG A 12 -68.61 -26.29 52.06
N VAL A 13 -68.10 -26.11 50.85
CA VAL A 13 -68.91 -25.99 49.62
C VAL A 13 -68.30 -26.88 48.53
N THR A 14 -69.20 -27.58 47.83
CA THR A 14 -69.03 -28.65 46.85
C THR A 14 -68.53 -28.21 45.47
N LEU A 15 -67.71 -29.05 44.84
CA LEU A 15 -67.20 -28.94 43.45
C LEU A 15 -68.26 -29.20 42.37
N PRO A 16 -68.22 -28.48 41.23
CA PRO A 16 -68.69 -29.00 39.94
C PRO A 16 -67.52 -29.49 39.04
N ARG A 17 -67.93 -30.22 37.99
CA ARG A 17 -67.19 -31.15 37.11
C ARG A 17 -66.12 -30.53 36.18
N PRO A 18 -65.21 -31.36 35.60
CA PRO A 18 -64.13 -30.91 34.72
C PRO A 18 -64.63 -30.77 33.28
N ALA A 19 -64.83 -29.55 32.80
CA ALA A 19 -65.01 -29.28 31.37
C ALA A 19 -64.67 -27.85 30.92
N THR A 20 -64.19 -26.97 31.82
CA THR A 20 -64.04 -25.53 31.50
C THR A 20 -62.66 -24.95 31.79
N LEU A 21 -61.67 -25.78 32.11
CA LEU A 21 -60.28 -25.34 32.27
C LEU A 21 -59.45 -25.48 30.97
N GLY A 22 -59.94 -26.27 30.00
CA GLY A 22 -59.29 -26.44 28.70
C GLY A 22 -59.48 -25.29 27.72
N LEU A 23 -60.51 -24.45 27.91
CA LEU A 23 -60.80 -23.36 26.96
C LEU A 23 -60.11 -22.03 27.31
N VAL A 24 -59.78 -21.79 28.59
CA VAL A 24 -59.06 -20.57 29.00
C VAL A 24 -57.55 -20.71 28.79
N LEU A 25 -57.00 -21.91 28.97
CA LEU A 25 -55.58 -22.16 28.68
C LEU A 25 -55.30 -22.21 27.16
N ALA A 26 -56.27 -22.66 26.34
CA ALA A 26 -56.13 -22.61 24.89
C ALA A 26 -56.25 -21.18 24.32
N LEU A 27 -57.05 -20.29 24.94
CA LEU A 27 -57.20 -18.90 24.49
C LEU A 27 -56.02 -18.01 24.91
N VAL A 28 -55.40 -18.26 26.06
CA VAL A 28 -54.20 -17.51 26.50
C VAL A 28 -52.93 -18.00 25.78
N VAL A 29 -52.85 -19.29 25.43
CA VAL A 29 -51.73 -19.81 24.62
C VAL A 29 -51.88 -19.43 23.13
N THR A 30 -53.09 -19.17 22.62
CA THR A 30 -53.25 -18.59 21.26
C THR A 30 -53.11 -17.07 21.21
N LEU A 31 -53.35 -16.34 22.31
CA LEU A 31 -53.05 -14.90 22.39
C LEU A 31 -51.57 -14.59 22.69
N LEU A 32 -50.82 -15.47 23.37
CA LEU A 32 -49.36 -15.32 23.52
C LEU A 32 -48.55 -15.85 22.32
N ALA A 33 -49.12 -16.72 21.48
CA ALA A 33 -48.52 -17.12 20.21
C ALA A 33 -48.86 -16.18 19.04
N ALA A 34 -49.75 -15.19 19.24
CA ALA A 34 -50.10 -14.17 18.24
C ALA A 34 -49.46 -12.80 18.50
N ALA A 35 -48.70 -12.64 19.58
CA ALA A 35 -47.91 -11.43 19.88
C ALA A 35 -46.41 -11.59 19.56
N SER A 36 -46.00 -12.74 19.01
CA SER A 36 -44.61 -13.07 18.62
C SER A 36 -44.42 -13.30 17.12
N SER A 37 -45.39 -12.86 16.31
CA SER A 37 -45.25 -12.79 14.85
C SER A 37 -46.03 -11.58 14.31
N LEU A 38 -45.58 -10.38 14.66
CA LEU A 38 -45.68 -9.33 13.66
C LEU A 38 -44.74 -9.76 12.53
N PRO A 39 -45.20 -9.88 11.27
CA PRO A 39 -44.26 -9.97 10.18
C PRO A 39 -43.30 -8.78 10.31
N PRO A 40 -41.99 -8.95 10.03
CA PRO A 40 -41.12 -7.79 9.88
C PRO A 40 -41.83 -6.84 8.93
N ASP A 41 -41.84 -5.55 9.26
CA ASP A 41 -42.54 -4.52 8.50
C ASP A 41 -42.19 -4.67 7.01
N ALA A 42 -43.09 -5.33 6.25
CA ALA A 42 -42.85 -5.76 4.88
C ALA A 42 -42.95 -4.59 3.89
N GLY A 43 -42.69 -3.38 4.37
CA GLY A 43 -42.73 -2.12 3.65
C GLY A 43 -41.57 -1.18 3.96
N ALA A 44 -40.66 -1.50 4.89
CA ALA A 44 -39.40 -0.77 5.01
C ALA A 44 -38.40 -1.36 4.01
N GLN A 45 -38.15 -0.62 2.93
CA GLN A 45 -37.00 -0.90 2.05
C GLN A 45 -35.73 -1.02 2.91
N PRO A 46 -34.77 -1.89 2.56
CA PRO A 46 -33.43 -1.81 3.14
C PRO A 46 -32.97 -0.35 3.04
N ARG A 47 -32.58 0.25 4.16
CA ARG A 47 -31.92 1.55 4.12
C ARG A 47 -30.45 1.27 3.89
N ASP A 48 -29.89 1.93 2.90
CA ASP A 48 -28.45 1.91 2.67
C ASP A 48 -27.75 2.32 3.98
N PRO A 49 -26.61 1.70 4.31
CA PRO A 49 -25.83 2.12 5.46
C PRO A 49 -25.52 3.62 5.31
N SER A 50 -25.37 4.35 6.43
CA SER A 50 -25.05 5.79 6.41
C SER A 50 -23.82 6.11 7.26
N LEU A 51 -22.99 7.07 6.82
CA LEU A 51 -21.90 7.63 7.64
C LEU A 51 -22.25 9.06 8.05
N THR A 52 -22.50 9.28 9.34
CA THR A 52 -22.81 10.62 9.87
C THR A 52 -21.72 11.10 10.81
N ARG A 53 -21.28 12.35 10.69
CA ARG A 53 -20.35 12.95 11.66
C ARG A 53 -21.07 13.93 12.60
N PHE A 54 -20.60 14.02 13.83
CA PHE A 54 -20.96 15.06 14.80
C PHE A 54 -19.76 16.02 15.04
N PRO A 55 -19.49 16.98 14.13
CA PRO A 55 -18.31 17.84 14.21
C PRO A 55 -18.62 19.14 14.96
N GLY A 56 -18.27 19.21 16.24
CA GLY A 56 -18.20 20.49 16.94
C GLY A 56 -16.97 21.29 16.51
N ALA A 57 -17.07 22.62 16.54
CA ALA A 57 -15.90 23.50 16.40
C ALA A 57 -14.88 23.29 17.54
N ASP A 58 -15.35 22.78 18.67
CA ASP A 58 -14.57 22.30 19.79
C ASP A 58 -15.33 21.16 20.51
N ARG A 59 -14.71 20.58 21.53
CA ARG A 59 -15.28 19.52 22.38
C ARG A 59 -16.62 19.90 23.04
N ILE A 60 -16.83 21.17 23.38
CA ILE A 60 -18.07 21.64 24.03
C ILE A 60 -19.19 21.64 22.99
N GLN A 61 -18.92 22.16 21.80
CA GLN A 61 -19.87 22.16 20.71
C GLN A 61 -20.18 20.74 20.21
N THR A 62 -19.22 19.82 20.22
CA THR A 62 -19.46 18.40 19.91
C THR A 62 -20.46 17.80 20.90
N ALA A 63 -20.27 18.01 22.21
CA ALA A 63 -21.21 17.54 23.24
C ALA A 63 -22.63 18.10 23.04
N VAL A 64 -22.76 19.38 22.69
CA VAL A 64 -24.06 20.00 22.36
C VAL A 64 -24.69 19.39 21.11
N LEU A 65 -23.90 19.07 20.07
CA LEU A 65 -24.42 18.44 18.85
C LEU A 65 -24.90 17.01 19.10
N ILE A 66 -24.17 16.23 19.88
CA ILE A 66 -24.59 14.89 20.32
C ILE A 66 -25.91 14.99 21.08
N SER A 67 -26.00 15.93 22.05
CA SER A 67 -27.20 16.19 22.82
C SER A 67 -28.42 16.45 21.93
N LYS A 68 -28.28 17.36 20.94
CA LYS A 68 -29.35 17.67 19.97
C LYS A 68 -29.73 16.51 19.06
N GLY A 69 -28.77 15.65 18.72
CA GLY A 69 -29.00 14.53 17.82
C GLY A 69 -29.73 13.36 18.45
N VAL A 70 -29.71 13.24 19.77
CA VAL A 70 -30.20 12.04 20.48
C VAL A 70 -31.26 12.36 21.54
N PHE A 71 -31.11 13.46 22.28
CA PHE A 71 -31.99 13.81 23.38
C PHE A 71 -32.96 14.92 22.96
N GLU A 72 -34.23 14.58 22.76
CA GLU A 72 -35.28 15.58 22.48
C GLU A 72 -35.52 16.48 23.70
N GLU A 73 -35.65 15.85 24.87
CA GLU A 73 -35.83 16.45 26.19
C GLU A 73 -35.02 15.67 27.24
N ALA A 74 -34.71 16.32 28.37
CA ALA A 74 -34.11 15.67 29.54
C ALA A 74 -34.43 16.48 30.80
N ASP A 75 -34.98 15.83 31.84
CA ASP A 75 -35.33 16.49 33.11
C ASP A 75 -34.08 16.96 33.89
N THR A 76 -32.98 16.21 33.73
CA THR A 76 -31.68 16.46 34.35
C THR A 76 -30.60 16.55 33.27
N VAL A 77 -29.58 17.40 33.48
CA VAL A 77 -28.35 17.42 32.67
C VAL A 77 -27.15 17.12 33.54
N VAL A 78 -26.25 16.25 33.07
CA VAL A 78 -24.97 16.00 33.74
C VAL A 78 -23.92 16.93 33.13
N LEU A 79 -23.22 17.70 33.95
CA LEU A 79 -22.22 18.67 33.52
C LEU A 79 -20.83 18.26 34.04
N ALA A 80 -19.88 18.17 33.12
CA ALA A 80 -18.49 17.84 33.41
C ALA A 80 -17.54 18.91 32.85
N ARG A 81 -16.34 18.99 33.43
CA ARG A 81 -15.31 19.89 32.90
C ARG A 81 -14.79 19.41 31.55
N SER A 82 -14.41 20.34 30.68
CA SER A 82 -14.04 20.05 29.30
C SER A 82 -12.54 19.75 29.13
N ASP A 83 -11.70 20.10 30.09
CA ASP A 83 -10.23 20.13 29.98
C ASP A 83 -9.49 19.06 30.80
N ASP A 84 -10.18 18.35 31.70
CA ASP A 84 -9.67 17.18 32.44
C ASP A 84 -10.79 16.13 32.59
N TYR A 85 -10.42 14.86 32.75
CA TYR A 85 -11.32 13.71 32.70
C TYR A 85 -11.63 13.10 34.07
N ALA A 86 -10.80 13.36 35.09
CA ALA A 86 -10.73 12.59 36.33
C ALA A 86 -12.09 12.26 36.99
N ASP A 87 -12.90 13.28 37.25
CA ASP A 87 -14.20 13.14 37.92
C ASP A 87 -15.32 12.73 36.94
N ALA A 88 -15.09 12.86 35.63
CA ALA A 88 -16.11 12.69 34.59
C ALA A 88 -16.19 11.26 34.02
N LEU A 89 -15.11 10.48 34.10
CA LEU A 89 -15.02 9.11 33.52
C LEU A 89 -16.15 8.16 33.95
N VAL A 90 -16.71 8.39 35.13
CA VAL A 90 -17.76 7.56 35.75
C VAL A 90 -19.18 8.13 35.53
N GLY A 91 -19.28 9.26 34.84
CA GLY A 91 -20.55 9.95 34.62
C GLY A 91 -21.45 9.28 33.60
N VAL A 92 -20.90 8.48 32.67
CA VAL A 92 -21.68 7.88 31.57
C VAL A 92 -22.81 6.99 32.08
N PRO A 93 -22.59 6.03 33.02
CA PRO A 93 -23.69 5.23 33.56
C PRO A 93 -24.77 6.05 34.28
N LEU A 94 -24.38 7.08 35.02
CA LEU A 94 -25.34 7.98 35.68
C LEU A 94 -26.20 8.73 34.68
N ALA A 95 -25.57 9.34 33.68
CA ALA A 95 -26.26 10.10 32.64
C ALA A 95 -27.19 9.17 31.82
N ALA A 96 -26.74 7.96 31.49
CA ALA A 96 -27.57 6.96 30.82
C ALA A 96 -28.80 6.56 31.66
N HIS A 97 -28.62 6.29 32.96
CA HIS A 97 -29.71 5.95 33.87
C HIS A 97 -30.76 7.08 33.99
N LEU A 98 -30.32 8.34 33.96
CA LEU A 98 -31.20 9.51 34.00
C LEU A 98 -31.85 9.84 32.66
N GLY A 99 -31.47 9.17 31.56
CA GLY A 99 -31.87 9.56 30.21
C GLY A 99 -31.33 10.94 29.81
N SER A 100 -30.17 11.31 30.33
CA SER A 100 -29.59 12.65 30.26
C SER A 100 -28.32 12.71 29.39
N PRO A 101 -28.05 13.82 28.71
CA PRO A 101 -26.75 14.06 28.09
C PRO A 101 -25.69 14.42 29.13
N ILE A 102 -24.42 14.16 28.79
CA ILE A 102 -23.28 14.82 29.41
C ILE A 102 -22.90 16.03 28.56
N LEU A 103 -23.03 17.23 29.12
CA LEU A 103 -22.50 18.45 28.53
C LEU A 103 -21.14 18.80 29.13
N LEU A 104 -20.33 19.54 28.36
CA LEU A 104 -18.99 19.93 28.76
C LEU A 104 -18.89 21.45 28.97
N THR A 105 -18.13 21.86 29.97
CA THR A 105 -17.90 23.27 30.30
C THR A 105 -16.46 23.53 30.73
N PRO A 106 -15.87 24.71 30.50
CA PRO A 106 -14.64 25.10 31.18
C PRO A 106 -14.84 25.15 32.71
N PRO A 107 -13.77 25.03 33.52
CA PRO A 107 -13.87 24.94 34.98
C PRO A 107 -14.57 26.12 35.66
N GLY A 108 -14.44 27.33 35.10
CA GLY A 108 -14.83 28.58 35.80
C GLY A 108 -16.10 29.28 35.31
N SER A 109 -16.76 28.80 34.25
CA SER A 109 -17.98 29.45 33.73
C SER A 109 -18.74 28.55 32.77
N VAL A 110 -20.07 28.72 32.68
CA VAL A 110 -20.90 27.93 31.74
C VAL A 110 -21.10 28.68 30.41
N PRO A 111 -20.56 28.17 29.27
CA PRO A 111 -20.71 28.80 27.97
C PRO A 111 -22.17 28.97 27.57
N SER A 112 -22.47 30.06 26.86
CA SER A 112 -23.84 30.34 26.41
C SER A 112 -24.44 29.23 25.53
N ALA A 113 -23.62 28.47 24.80
CA ALA A 113 -24.07 27.31 24.03
C ALA A 113 -24.60 26.19 24.92
N VAL A 114 -23.91 25.90 26.03
CA VAL A 114 -24.32 24.91 27.03
C VAL A 114 -25.60 25.36 27.73
N GLN A 115 -25.67 26.63 28.18
CA GLN A 115 -26.90 27.15 28.80
C GLN A 115 -28.10 27.09 27.86
N ARG A 116 -27.92 27.41 26.57
CA ARG A 116 -29.01 27.30 25.57
C ARG A 116 -29.45 25.85 25.39
N GLU A 117 -28.51 24.91 25.46
CA GLU A 117 -28.82 23.49 25.32
C GLU A 117 -29.57 22.94 26.53
N ILE A 118 -29.18 23.32 27.75
CA ILE A 118 -29.92 22.99 28.99
C ILE A 118 -31.36 23.51 28.89
N ARG A 119 -31.56 24.77 28.45
CA ARG A 119 -32.91 25.33 28.23
C ARG A 119 -33.68 24.58 27.13
N ARG A 120 -33.01 24.15 26.06
CA ARG A 120 -33.65 23.42 24.94
C ARG A 120 -34.18 22.08 25.40
N LEU A 121 -33.41 21.36 26.23
CA LEU A 121 -33.78 20.07 26.80
C LEU A 121 -34.96 20.17 27.79
N GLY A 122 -35.27 21.38 28.27
CA GLY A 122 -36.31 21.58 29.28
C GLY A 122 -35.86 21.14 30.68
N ALA A 123 -34.55 21.00 30.91
CA ALA A 123 -34.01 20.49 32.16
C ALA A 123 -34.35 21.40 33.34
N SER A 124 -34.69 20.77 34.46
CA SER A 124 -34.99 21.43 35.74
C SER A 124 -33.86 21.25 36.75
N GLU A 125 -33.05 20.19 36.60
CA GLU A 125 -31.89 19.89 37.44
C GLU A 125 -30.60 19.86 36.60
N VAL A 126 -29.48 20.34 37.18
CA VAL A 126 -28.14 20.14 36.63
C VAL A 126 -27.25 19.48 37.68
N ILE A 127 -26.68 18.32 37.33
CA ILE A 127 -25.74 17.59 38.17
C ILE A 127 -24.31 17.94 37.76
N LEU A 128 -23.54 18.53 38.67
CA LEU A 128 -22.13 18.83 38.48
C LEU A 128 -21.28 17.63 38.91
N LEU A 129 -20.42 17.12 38.01
CA LEU A 129 -19.45 16.08 38.33
C LEU A 129 -18.10 16.68 38.73
N GLY A 130 -17.71 16.45 39.98
CA GLY A 130 -16.44 16.89 40.54
C GLY A 130 -16.55 18.05 41.54
N GLY A 131 -15.52 18.18 42.35
CA GLY A 131 -15.46 19.19 43.40
C GLY A 131 -15.19 20.61 42.86
N PRO A 132 -15.09 21.62 43.75
CA PRO A 132 -14.77 23.00 43.36
C PRO A 132 -13.45 23.18 42.59
N GLU A 133 -12.49 22.25 42.71
CA GLU A 133 -11.26 22.26 41.90
C GLU A 133 -11.47 21.78 40.45
N ALA A 134 -12.55 21.01 40.21
CA ALA A 134 -12.92 20.51 38.88
C ALA A 134 -13.87 21.48 38.17
N LEU A 135 -14.90 21.93 38.89
CA LEU A 135 -15.87 22.92 38.44
C LEU A 135 -16.01 23.94 39.57
N GLU A 136 -15.51 25.15 39.35
CA GLU A 136 -15.50 26.22 40.34
C GLU A 136 -16.92 26.56 40.83
N ASP A 137 -17.01 27.18 42.00
CA ASP A 137 -18.31 27.58 42.57
C ASP A 137 -19.07 28.54 41.64
N SER A 138 -18.36 29.29 40.78
CA SER A 138 -18.98 30.16 39.76
C SER A 138 -19.83 29.39 38.74
N VAL A 139 -19.49 28.14 38.41
CA VAL A 139 -20.31 27.29 37.53
C VAL A 139 -21.65 26.96 38.18
N GLU A 140 -21.64 26.70 39.48
CA GLU A 140 -22.84 26.44 40.27
C GLU A 140 -23.69 27.71 40.42
N GLU A 141 -23.06 28.85 40.68
CA GLU A 141 -23.71 30.17 40.73
C GLU A 141 -24.35 30.55 39.39
N ASP A 142 -23.65 30.32 38.27
CA ASP A 142 -24.15 30.59 36.90
C ASP A 142 -25.44 29.82 36.57
N LEU A 143 -25.66 28.66 37.21
CA LEU A 143 -26.79 27.76 36.94
C LEU A 143 -27.90 27.85 37.99
N ALA A 144 -27.57 28.14 39.24
CA ALA A 144 -28.51 28.14 40.37
C ALA A 144 -29.60 29.22 40.27
N GLU A 145 -29.44 30.20 39.38
CA GLU A 145 -30.48 31.19 39.09
C GLU A 145 -31.68 30.58 38.35
N GLU A 146 -31.46 29.53 37.54
CA GLU A 146 -32.47 28.95 36.64
C GLU A 146 -32.79 27.47 36.93
N TYR A 147 -31.89 26.73 37.59
CA TYR A 147 -31.99 25.28 37.77
C TYR A 147 -31.74 24.83 39.22
N GLU A 148 -32.25 23.66 39.60
CA GLU A 148 -31.77 22.95 40.78
C GLU A 148 -30.38 22.38 40.50
N VAL A 149 -29.35 22.85 41.20
CA VAL A 149 -27.97 22.40 40.97
C VAL A 149 -27.54 21.46 42.09
N ARG A 150 -27.05 20.27 41.71
CA ARG A 150 -26.54 19.27 42.64
C ARG A 150 -25.14 18.83 42.26
N ARG A 151 -24.22 18.86 43.21
CA ARG A 151 -22.82 18.48 42.97
C ARG A 151 -22.54 17.08 43.51
N LEU A 152 -22.09 16.19 42.62
CA LEU A 152 -21.59 14.86 42.98
C LEU A 152 -20.06 14.90 42.98
N HIS A 153 -19.47 14.81 44.17
CA HIS A 153 -18.03 14.82 44.32
C HIS A 153 -17.58 14.12 45.59
N GLY A 154 -16.30 13.78 45.64
CA GLY A 154 -15.61 13.40 46.86
C GLY A 154 -14.32 14.18 47.07
N ALA A 155 -13.48 13.71 48.00
CA ALA A 155 -12.17 14.31 48.27
C ALA A 155 -11.13 14.02 47.17
N ASN A 156 -11.43 13.08 46.27
CA ASN A 156 -10.61 12.66 45.14
C ASN A 156 -11.50 11.93 44.13
N ARG A 157 -10.95 11.61 42.95
CA ARG A 157 -11.67 10.93 41.86
C ARG A 157 -12.30 9.58 42.24
N PHE A 158 -11.70 8.83 43.17
CA PHE A 158 -12.25 7.55 43.64
C PHE A 158 -13.47 7.76 44.53
N ALA A 159 -13.41 8.80 45.38
CA ALA A 159 -14.54 9.22 46.19
C ALA A 159 -15.68 9.80 45.33
N THR A 160 -15.36 10.55 44.27
CA THR A 160 -16.35 10.99 43.26
C THR A 160 -17.01 9.79 42.58
N ALA A 161 -16.23 8.79 42.14
CA ALA A 161 -16.76 7.54 41.58
C ALA A 161 -17.68 6.79 42.54
N ALA A 162 -17.32 6.68 43.82
CA ALA A 162 -18.17 6.07 44.83
C ALA A 162 -19.48 6.86 45.08
N ALA A 163 -19.43 8.19 44.99
CA ALA A 163 -20.59 9.07 45.10
C ALA A 163 -21.51 8.91 43.89
N VAL A 164 -20.98 8.89 42.67
CA VAL A 164 -21.76 8.65 41.45
C VAL A 164 -22.39 7.24 41.46
N ALA A 165 -21.64 6.22 41.87
CA ALA A 165 -22.17 4.87 42.02
C ALA A 165 -23.29 4.75 43.07
N ALA A 166 -23.41 5.70 44.00
CA ALA A 166 -24.50 5.74 44.98
C ALA A 166 -25.87 6.10 44.39
N GLU A 167 -25.86 6.77 43.25
CA GLU A 167 -27.05 7.33 42.61
C GLU A 167 -27.72 6.32 41.67
N LEU A 168 -27.02 5.24 41.33
CA LEU A 168 -27.55 4.18 40.47
C LEU A 168 -28.43 3.20 41.26
N PRO A 169 -29.43 2.57 40.60
CA PRO A 169 -30.43 1.71 41.25
C PRO A 169 -29.86 0.39 41.82
N GLY A 170 -28.59 0.09 41.54
CA GLY A 170 -27.90 -1.13 41.92
C GLY A 170 -27.98 -2.18 40.81
N SER A 171 -26.83 -2.78 40.48
CA SER A 171 -26.67 -3.81 39.44
C SER A 171 -25.90 -5.01 40.00
N PRO A 172 -26.17 -6.25 39.55
CA PRO A 172 -25.35 -7.40 39.90
C PRO A 172 -23.90 -7.24 39.41
N THR A 173 -23.67 -6.44 38.37
CA THR A 173 -22.35 -6.23 37.76
C THR A 173 -21.79 -4.88 38.15
N VAL A 174 -20.51 -4.84 38.52
CA VAL A 174 -19.76 -3.59 38.76
C VAL A 174 -18.52 -3.56 37.87
N PHE A 175 -18.32 -2.46 37.17
CA PHE A 175 -17.15 -2.24 36.32
C PHE A 175 -16.02 -1.61 37.12
N VAL A 176 -14.79 -2.03 36.85
CA VAL A 176 -13.58 -1.49 37.49
C VAL A 176 -12.56 -1.13 36.42
N ALA A 177 -12.03 0.09 36.45
CA ALA A 177 -11.02 0.56 35.51
C ALA A 177 -9.95 1.43 36.19
N GLU A 178 -8.79 1.56 35.56
CA GLU A 178 -7.78 2.53 35.99
C GLU A 178 -8.33 3.95 35.86
N GLY A 179 -8.23 4.75 36.92
CA GLY A 179 -8.68 6.13 36.91
C GLY A 179 -7.60 7.16 37.20
N SER A 180 -6.34 6.77 37.43
CA SER A 180 -5.32 7.65 38.01
C SER A 180 -3.93 7.41 37.42
N ASN A 181 -3.82 7.30 36.10
CA ASN A 181 -2.54 7.19 35.43
C ASN A 181 -1.76 8.52 35.51
N GLU A 182 -0.44 8.43 35.72
CA GLU A 182 0.45 9.61 35.73
C GLU A 182 0.52 10.31 34.38
N ASP A 183 0.32 9.55 33.29
CA ASP A 183 0.18 10.09 31.95
C ASP A 183 -1.30 10.36 31.66
N PRO A 184 -1.72 11.64 31.55
CA PRO A 184 -3.10 11.98 31.30
C PRO A 184 -3.61 11.46 29.95
N ALA A 185 -2.74 11.10 29.00
CA ALA A 185 -3.11 10.52 27.71
C ALA A 185 -3.44 9.01 27.77
N ARG A 186 -3.26 8.36 28.93
CA ARG A 186 -3.43 6.89 29.09
C ARG A 186 -4.47 6.48 30.13
N GLY A 187 -4.87 7.36 31.05
CA GLY A 187 -5.79 7.01 32.14
C GLY A 187 -7.29 6.97 31.81
N PHE A 188 -7.69 7.35 30.59
CA PHE A 188 -9.09 7.46 30.18
C PHE A 188 -9.62 6.40 29.18
N PRO A 189 -8.82 5.77 28.28
CA PRO A 189 -9.41 4.96 27.20
C PRO A 189 -10.24 3.76 27.69
N ASP A 190 -9.79 3.08 28.74
CA ASP A 190 -10.46 1.91 29.31
C ASP A 190 -11.83 2.28 29.93
N PRO A 191 -11.94 3.26 30.86
CA PRO A 191 -13.24 3.67 31.38
C PRO A 191 -14.15 4.32 30.33
N LEU A 192 -13.62 5.02 29.32
CA LEU A 192 -14.44 5.56 28.22
C LEU A 192 -15.03 4.46 27.33
N SER A 193 -14.24 3.41 27.05
CA SER A 193 -14.74 2.24 26.31
C SER A 193 -15.83 1.53 27.11
N ALA A 194 -15.65 1.40 28.43
CA ALA A 194 -16.61 0.75 29.33
C ALA A 194 -17.92 1.55 29.51
N GLY A 195 -17.85 2.89 29.42
CA GLY A 195 -18.95 3.81 29.73
C GLY A 195 -20.30 3.41 29.15
N PRO A 196 -20.45 3.32 27.81
CA PRO A 196 -21.71 2.95 27.18
C PRO A 196 -22.22 1.58 27.60
N TYR A 197 -21.33 0.59 27.70
CA TYR A 197 -21.67 -0.77 28.09
C TYR A 197 -22.18 -0.81 29.54
N ALA A 198 -21.47 -0.16 30.46
CA ALA A 198 -21.88 -0.02 31.84
C ALA A 198 -23.20 0.76 31.96
N GLY A 199 -23.39 1.81 31.17
CA GLY A 199 -24.65 2.58 31.13
C GLY A 199 -25.84 1.79 30.62
N PHE A 200 -25.65 0.96 29.59
CA PHE A 200 -26.70 0.07 29.07
C PHE A 200 -27.15 -0.96 30.12
N LEU A 201 -26.23 -1.42 30.97
CA LEU A 201 -26.53 -2.30 32.10
C LEU A 201 -26.94 -1.55 33.38
N GLU A 202 -27.09 -0.23 33.34
CA GLU A 202 -27.30 0.63 34.53
C GLU A 202 -26.31 0.34 35.69
N SER A 203 -25.08 0.00 35.33
CA SER A 203 -24.03 -0.52 36.22
C SER A 203 -22.97 0.54 36.52
N PRO A 204 -22.51 0.68 37.78
CA PRO A 204 -21.49 1.67 38.13
C PRO A 204 -20.11 1.27 37.59
N ILE A 205 -19.31 2.30 37.30
CA ILE A 205 -17.86 2.18 37.11
C ILE A 205 -17.17 2.71 38.37
N LEU A 206 -16.34 1.87 39.00
CA LEU A 206 -15.46 2.26 40.09
C LEU A 206 -14.02 2.39 39.58
N LEU A 207 -13.29 3.37 40.11
CA LEU A 207 -11.92 3.64 39.69
C LEU A 207 -10.91 3.01 40.65
N VAL A 208 -9.79 2.54 40.12
CA VAL A 208 -8.62 2.06 40.89
C VAL A 208 -7.33 2.70 40.36
N THR A 209 -6.20 2.45 41.03
CA THR A 209 -4.88 2.65 40.42
C THR A 209 -4.36 1.33 39.86
N ALA A 210 -3.30 1.39 39.05
CA ALA A 210 -2.64 0.19 38.54
C ALA A 210 -2.29 -0.85 39.62
N ASP A 211 -1.88 -0.39 40.79
CA ASP A 211 -1.29 -1.21 41.85
C ASP A 211 -2.06 -1.17 43.19
N ARG A 212 -3.15 -0.43 43.28
CA ARG A 212 -3.90 -0.25 44.54
C ARG A 212 -5.40 -0.21 44.31
N LEU A 213 -6.13 -0.88 45.20
CA LEU A 213 -7.55 -0.66 45.44
C LEU A 213 -7.73 0.46 46.48
N PRO A 214 -8.23 1.65 46.10
CA PRO A 214 -8.51 2.73 47.04
C PRO A 214 -9.59 2.34 48.05
N SER A 215 -9.51 2.89 49.26
CA SER A 215 -10.47 2.60 50.34
C SER A 215 -11.90 2.99 49.98
N GLU A 216 -12.06 4.04 49.18
CA GLU A 216 -13.34 4.57 48.71
C GLU A 216 -14.00 3.61 47.74
N SER A 217 -13.23 3.05 46.80
CA SER A 217 -13.70 2.02 45.88
C SER A 217 -14.00 0.71 46.62
N ALA A 218 -13.18 0.32 47.61
CA ALA A 218 -13.46 -0.85 48.45
C ALA A 218 -14.76 -0.70 49.26
N ALA A 219 -15.00 0.48 49.85
CA ALA A 219 -16.24 0.77 50.57
C ALA A 219 -17.46 0.80 49.64
N ALA A 220 -17.29 1.30 48.41
CA ALA A 220 -18.35 1.26 47.40
C ALA A 220 -18.69 -0.19 47.01
N LEU A 221 -17.70 -1.05 46.82
CA LEU A 221 -17.89 -2.48 46.53
C LEU A 221 -18.65 -3.20 47.65
N ASP A 222 -18.28 -2.97 48.91
CA ASP A 222 -18.97 -3.57 50.07
C ASP A 222 -20.45 -3.16 50.13
N ARG A 223 -20.75 -1.90 49.81
CA ARG A 223 -22.11 -1.38 49.76
C ARG A 223 -22.92 -1.92 48.59
N LEU A 224 -22.31 -2.01 47.40
CA LEU A 224 -22.97 -2.48 46.18
C LEU A 224 -23.18 -4.01 46.20
N ALA A 225 -22.29 -4.74 46.87
CA ALA A 225 -22.31 -6.21 46.96
C ALA A 225 -22.53 -6.89 45.60
N PRO A 226 -21.64 -6.66 44.60
CA PRO A 226 -21.81 -7.22 43.27
C PRO A 226 -21.78 -8.75 43.26
N GLU A 227 -22.52 -9.33 42.32
CA GLU A 227 -22.42 -10.75 41.94
C GLU A 227 -21.32 -10.96 40.89
N GLU A 228 -21.00 -9.93 40.10
CA GLU A 228 -19.97 -9.98 39.06
C GLU A 228 -19.12 -8.70 39.02
N LEU A 229 -17.83 -8.85 38.72
CA LEU A 229 -16.90 -7.77 38.46
C LEU A 229 -16.33 -7.85 37.05
N VAL A 230 -16.36 -6.72 36.33
CA VAL A 230 -15.72 -6.57 35.02
C VAL A 230 -14.58 -5.57 35.14
N ILE A 231 -13.36 -6.08 35.10
CA ILE A 231 -12.13 -5.28 35.03
C ILE A 231 -11.91 -4.88 33.57
N VAL A 232 -11.87 -3.59 33.28
CA VAL A 232 -11.58 -3.06 31.95
C VAL A 232 -10.17 -2.50 31.94
N GLY A 233 -9.34 -3.04 31.05
CA GLY A 233 -7.92 -2.72 30.95
C GLY A 233 -6.99 -3.90 31.24
N GLY A 234 -5.84 -3.89 30.59
CA GLY A 234 -4.81 -4.93 30.75
C GLY A 234 -4.11 -4.89 32.12
N PRO A 235 -3.20 -5.85 32.39
CA PRO A 235 -2.46 -5.91 33.66
C PRO A 235 -1.58 -4.69 33.97
N VAL A 236 -1.27 -3.87 32.96
CA VAL A 236 -0.56 -2.58 33.15
C VAL A 236 -1.49 -1.52 33.73
N ALA A 237 -2.76 -1.51 33.32
CA ALA A 237 -3.77 -0.55 33.79
C ALA A 237 -4.37 -0.99 35.13
N VAL A 238 -4.65 -2.28 35.30
CA VAL A 238 -5.12 -2.88 36.56
C VAL A 238 -4.35 -4.17 36.80
N SER A 239 -3.36 -4.13 37.67
CA SER A 239 -2.47 -5.28 37.94
C SER A 239 -3.21 -6.53 38.41
N GLU A 240 -2.59 -7.68 38.18
CA GLU A 240 -3.08 -8.97 38.70
C GLU A 240 -3.19 -8.97 40.23
N SER A 241 -2.35 -8.21 40.93
CA SER A 241 -2.48 -8.01 42.38
C SER A 241 -3.76 -7.26 42.77
N VAL A 242 -4.15 -6.24 42.01
CA VAL A 242 -5.42 -5.51 42.24
C VAL A 242 -6.61 -6.39 41.87
N ALA A 243 -6.54 -7.14 40.76
CA ALA A 243 -7.58 -8.09 40.36
C ALA A 243 -7.83 -9.17 41.44
N ALA A 244 -6.76 -9.77 41.98
CA ALA A 244 -6.86 -10.73 43.07
C ALA A 244 -7.41 -10.11 44.36
N LEU A 245 -7.03 -8.85 44.66
CA LEU A 245 -7.56 -8.12 45.80
C LEU A 245 -9.06 -7.85 45.66
N LEU A 246 -9.52 -7.45 44.46
CA LEU A 246 -10.93 -7.23 44.14
C LEU A 246 -11.77 -8.48 44.39
N GLY A 247 -11.32 -9.65 43.91
CA GLY A 247 -11.98 -10.93 44.21
C GLY A 247 -11.98 -11.25 45.70
N SER A 248 -10.86 -11.01 46.40
CA SER A 248 -10.78 -11.26 47.84
C SER A 248 -11.69 -10.36 48.69
N VAL A 249 -11.90 -9.09 48.33
CA VAL A 249 -12.74 -8.16 49.12
C VAL A 249 -14.23 -8.35 48.85
N THR A 250 -14.59 -8.80 47.65
CA THR A 250 -15.99 -9.07 47.27
C THR A 250 -16.42 -10.50 47.56
N GLY A 251 -15.47 -11.43 47.67
CA GLY A 251 -15.74 -12.86 47.80
C GLY A 251 -16.01 -13.57 46.47
N LEU A 252 -15.81 -12.88 45.35
CA LEU A 252 -16.03 -13.39 43.99
C LEU A 252 -14.83 -14.20 43.49
N ASP A 253 -15.11 -15.29 42.76
CA ASP A 253 -14.11 -16.21 42.24
C ASP A 253 -13.85 -16.00 40.74
N SER A 254 -12.62 -15.62 40.40
CA SER A 254 -12.16 -15.51 39.00
C SER A 254 -12.26 -16.85 38.24
N ALA A 255 -12.08 -17.99 38.91
CA ALA A 255 -12.19 -19.31 38.28
C ALA A 255 -13.64 -19.69 37.96
N ALA A 256 -14.61 -19.12 38.67
CA ALA A 256 -16.04 -19.27 38.40
C ALA A 256 -16.55 -18.30 37.32
N GLY A 257 -15.70 -17.37 36.85
CA GLY A 257 -16.08 -16.33 35.89
C GLY A 257 -16.78 -15.12 36.52
N GLU A 258 -16.81 -15.03 37.85
CA GLU A 258 -17.45 -13.91 38.58
C GLU A 258 -16.56 -12.65 38.58
N VAL A 259 -15.26 -12.79 38.33
CA VAL A 259 -14.34 -11.67 38.06
C VAL A 259 -13.74 -11.86 36.67
N ARG A 260 -14.14 -11.00 35.73
CA ARG A 260 -13.74 -11.04 34.33
C ARG A 260 -12.84 -9.85 34.00
N ARG A 261 -11.96 -10.03 33.01
CA ARG A 261 -11.13 -8.97 32.46
C ARG A 261 -11.41 -8.79 30.97
N LEU A 262 -11.70 -7.56 30.56
CA LEU A 262 -11.78 -7.13 29.17
C LEU A 262 -10.53 -6.30 28.86
N ALA A 263 -9.65 -6.82 28.01
CA ALA A 263 -8.37 -6.17 27.71
C ALA A 263 -7.82 -6.63 26.36
N GLY A 264 -7.11 -5.72 25.69
CA GLY A 264 -6.25 -6.03 24.55
C GLY A 264 -4.80 -5.64 24.78
N THR A 265 -3.99 -5.70 23.72
CA THR A 265 -2.56 -5.31 23.73
C THR A 265 -2.36 -3.81 23.90
N ASP A 266 -3.37 -3.03 23.55
CA ASP A 266 -3.40 -1.56 23.60
C ASP A 266 -4.84 -1.08 23.85
N ARG A 267 -5.06 0.24 23.83
CA ARG A 267 -6.37 0.86 24.07
C ARG A 267 -7.44 0.45 23.04
N TYR A 268 -7.04 0.19 21.80
CA TYR A 268 -7.94 -0.21 20.72
C TYR A 268 -8.32 -1.67 20.85
N GLY A 269 -7.37 -2.52 21.24
CA GLY A 269 -7.64 -3.91 21.62
C GLY A 269 -8.59 -4.02 22.82
N THR A 270 -8.41 -3.19 23.87
CA THR A 270 -9.36 -3.16 24.99
C THR A 270 -10.74 -2.68 24.53
N SER A 271 -10.81 -1.64 23.70
CA SER A 271 -12.09 -1.15 23.15
C SER A 271 -12.80 -2.23 22.32
N ALA A 272 -12.07 -2.99 21.49
CA ALA A 272 -12.60 -4.13 20.75
C ALA A 272 -13.12 -5.26 21.67
N ALA A 273 -12.41 -5.58 22.74
CA ALA A 273 -12.86 -6.58 23.72
C ALA A 273 -14.14 -6.14 24.46
N VAL A 274 -14.26 -4.84 24.77
CA VAL A 274 -15.49 -4.27 25.36
C VAL A 274 -16.63 -4.31 24.35
N TYR A 275 -16.37 -3.98 23.09
CA TYR A 275 -17.35 -4.08 22.01
C TYR A 275 -17.90 -5.51 21.87
N ASP A 276 -17.03 -6.52 21.82
CA ASP A 276 -17.44 -7.91 21.64
C ASP A 276 -18.38 -8.37 22.78
N GLU A 277 -18.09 -7.96 24.02
CA GLU A 277 -18.95 -8.28 25.17
C GLU A 277 -20.26 -7.49 25.16
N ALA A 278 -20.21 -6.20 24.81
CA ALA A 278 -21.39 -5.35 24.68
C ALA A 278 -22.40 -5.93 23.67
N VAL A 279 -21.90 -6.41 22.53
CA VAL A 279 -22.72 -7.11 21.53
C VAL A 279 -23.28 -8.43 22.08
N ALA A 280 -22.46 -9.20 22.80
CA ALA A 280 -22.88 -10.48 23.37
C ALA A 280 -24.04 -10.34 24.38
N VAL A 281 -24.15 -9.20 25.08
CA VAL A 281 -25.26 -8.92 26.00
C VAL A 281 -26.45 -8.21 25.36
N GLY A 282 -26.40 -7.93 24.05
CA GLY A 282 -27.52 -7.43 23.27
C GLY A 282 -27.50 -5.95 22.89
N MET A 283 -26.36 -5.25 23.02
CA MET A 283 -26.20 -3.94 22.35
C MET A 283 -26.13 -4.14 20.83
N ASP A 284 -26.76 -3.25 20.07
CA ASP A 284 -26.93 -3.37 18.63
C ASP A 284 -25.63 -3.03 17.87
N PRO A 285 -24.98 -4.01 17.22
CA PRO A 285 -23.80 -3.77 16.41
C PRO A 285 -24.10 -3.01 15.11
N ALA A 286 -25.38 -2.83 14.72
CA ALA A 286 -25.78 -2.08 13.53
C ALA A 286 -25.68 -0.56 13.70
N GLY A 287 -25.77 -0.08 14.95
CA GLY A 287 -25.55 1.31 15.32
C GLY A 287 -24.15 1.47 15.92
N LYS A 288 -23.17 1.87 15.10
CA LYS A 288 -21.76 2.00 15.52
C LYS A 288 -21.37 3.45 15.68
N TRP A 289 -20.75 3.79 16.80
CA TRP A 289 -20.16 5.10 17.04
C TRP A 289 -18.65 4.96 17.15
N LEU A 290 -17.91 5.83 16.46
CA LEU A 290 -16.46 5.90 16.47
C LEU A 290 -16.02 7.21 17.11
N ALA A 291 -15.18 7.12 18.13
CA ALA A 291 -14.55 8.27 18.77
C ALA A 291 -13.04 8.07 18.83
N THR A 292 -12.26 9.15 18.87
CA THR A 292 -10.81 9.03 18.96
C THR A 292 -10.37 8.42 20.29
N GLY A 293 -9.46 7.46 20.23
CA GLY A 293 -8.79 6.92 21.43
C GLY A 293 -7.67 7.83 21.93
N LEU A 294 -7.33 8.91 21.22
CA LEU A 294 -6.20 9.81 21.55
C LEU A 294 -6.60 10.99 22.46
N SER A 295 -7.90 11.21 22.66
CA SER A 295 -8.45 12.28 23.48
C SER A 295 -9.75 11.81 24.15
N PHE A 296 -10.14 12.42 25.28
CA PHE A 296 -11.27 11.97 26.10
C PHE A 296 -12.63 12.65 25.83
N PRO A 297 -12.73 13.96 25.50
CA PRO A 297 -13.99 14.69 25.63
C PRO A 297 -15.13 14.17 24.75
N ASP A 298 -14.81 13.81 23.51
CA ASP A 298 -15.79 13.37 22.52
C ASP A 298 -16.35 11.98 22.88
N ALA A 299 -15.48 11.04 23.27
CA ALA A 299 -15.88 9.71 23.74
C ALA A 299 -16.66 9.76 25.06
N LEU A 300 -16.33 10.70 25.95
CA LEU A 300 -17.09 10.93 27.18
C LEU A 300 -18.50 11.46 26.89
N ALA A 301 -18.61 12.50 26.05
CA ALA A 301 -19.88 13.14 25.74
C ALA A 301 -20.84 12.23 24.95
N VAL A 302 -20.32 11.37 24.08
CA VAL A 302 -21.15 10.44 23.31
C VAL A 302 -21.64 9.25 24.14
N GLY A 303 -20.96 8.92 25.23
CA GLY A 303 -21.24 7.71 26.00
C GLY A 303 -22.72 7.48 26.38
N PRO A 304 -23.41 8.48 26.97
CA PRO A 304 -24.81 8.35 27.37
C PRO A 304 -25.74 8.16 26.17
N ALA A 305 -25.45 8.81 25.03
CA ALA A 305 -26.20 8.65 23.80
C ALA A 305 -26.08 7.23 23.24
N VAL A 306 -24.87 6.66 23.24
CA VAL A 306 -24.64 5.28 22.81
C VAL A 306 -25.42 4.30 23.70
N ALA A 307 -25.37 4.48 25.02
CA ALA A 307 -26.11 3.66 25.98
C ALA A 307 -27.63 3.77 25.81
N ALA A 308 -28.16 4.99 25.68
CA ALA A 308 -29.59 5.26 25.55
C ALA A 308 -30.20 4.66 24.27
N LEU A 309 -29.42 4.63 23.18
CA LEU A 309 -29.81 4.01 21.91
C LEU A 309 -29.59 2.49 21.90
N GLY A 310 -28.89 1.94 22.89
CA GLY A 310 -28.44 0.54 22.88
C GLY A 310 -27.44 0.25 21.76
N HIS A 311 -26.69 1.25 21.30
CA HIS A 311 -25.71 1.16 20.21
C HIS A 311 -24.32 0.75 20.74
N THR A 312 -23.32 0.65 19.87
CA THR A 312 -21.94 0.29 20.25
C THR A 312 -20.96 1.46 20.05
N LEU A 313 -19.90 1.52 20.87
CA LEU A 313 -18.80 2.48 20.75
C LEU A 313 -17.48 1.75 20.51
N LEU A 314 -16.71 2.19 19.52
CA LEU A 314 -15.32 1.79 19.28
C LEU A 314 -14.41 3.03 19.34
N LEU A 315 -13.31 2.91 20.08
CA LEU A 315 -12.24 3.90 20.04
C LEU A 315 -11.34 3.62 18.84
N VAL A 316 -11.01 4.63 18.07
CA VAL A 316 -10.16 4.51 16.87
C VAL A 316 -8.95 5.43 16.94
N ASP A 317 -7.90 5.13 16.20
CA ASP A 317 -6.88 6.15 15.94
C ASP A 317 -7.44 7.14 14.91
N GLY A 318 -7.64 8.38 15.36
CA GLY A 318 -8.20 9.44 14.53
C GLY A 318 -7.35 9.84 13.33
N SER A 319 -6.08 9.44 13.28
CA SER A 319 -5.18 9.71 12.14
C SER A 319 -5.22 8.61 11.07
N GLY A 320 -5.78 7.43 11.36
CA GLY A 320 -6.00 6.37 10.39
C GLY A 320 -6.58 5.12 11.04
N ILE A 321 -7.66 4.55 10.49
CA ILE A 321 -8.34 3.37 11.06
C ILE A 321 -7.42 2.15 11.15
N ASN A 322 -6.46 2.07 10.23
CA ASN A 322 -5.45 1.01 10.15
C ASN A 322 -4.46 1.02 11.32
N ARG A 323 -4.33 2.15 12.04
CA ARG A 323 -3.53 2.25 13.27
C ARG A 323 -4.27 1.73 14.51
N SER A 324 -5.53 1.37 14.35
CA SER A 324 -6.37 0.69 15.33
C SER A 324 -6.96 -0.60 14.71
N PRO A 325 -6.12 -1.57 14.30
CA PRO A 325 -6.57 -2.72 13.52
C PRO A 325 -7.57 -3.61 14.27
N GLN A 326 -7.49 -3.66 15.60
CA GLN A 326 -8.40 -4.45 16.43
C GLN A 326 -9.83 -3.89 16.38
N THR A 327 -9.99 -2.56 16.37
CA THR A 327 -11.31 -1.93 16.21
C THR A 327 -11.75 -1.90 14.76
N ALA A 328 -10.81 -1.73 13.80
CA ALA A 328 -11.10 -1.84 12.38
C ALA A 328 -11.74 -3.19 12.04
N ALA A 329 -11.24 -4.29 12.62
CA ALA A 329 -11.78 -5.63 12.45
C ALA A 329 -13.20 -5.85 13.00
N ARG A 330 -13.77 -4.88 13.76
CA ARG A 330 -15.15 -4.91 14.27
C ARG A 330 -16.09 -4.00 13.47
N LEU A 331 -15.56 -3.31 12.47
CA LEU A 331 -16.39 -2.56 11.53
C LEU A 331 -17.20 -3.50 10.63
N PRO A 332 -16.65 -4.58 10.04
CA PRO A 332 -17.42 -5.53 9.25
C PRO A 332 -18.33 -6.38 10.16
N VAL A 333 -19.63 -6.18 10.03
CA VAL A 333 -20.71 -7.09 10.48
C VAL A 333 -21.67 -7.10 9.29
N ASP A 334 -22.16 -8.26 8.84
CA ASP A 334 -22.93 -8.46 7.59
C ASP A 334 -23.50 -7.16 7.01
N VAL A 335 -23.09 -6.81 5.79
CA VAL A 335 -23.54 -5.59 5.08
C VAL A 335 -25.07 -5.47 4.99
N ASP A 336 -25.79 -6.59 5.16
CA ASP A 336 -27.25 -6.66 5.28
C ASP A 336 -27.83 -6.20 6.65
N VAL A 337 -26.99 -5.88 7.63
CA VAL A 337 -27.36 -5.59 9.03
C VAL A 337 -26.85 -4.22 9.52
N VAL A 338 -25.80 -3.65 8.94
CA VAL A 338 -25.30 -2.33 9.37
C VAL A 338 -26.20 -1.22 8.87
N ARG A 339 -26.71 -0.40 9.79
CA ARG A 339 -27.72 0.64 9.48
C ARG A 339 -27.16 2.05 9.58
N ASP A 340 -26.29 2.33 10.55
CA ASP A 340 -25.73 3.67 10.77
C ASP A 340 -24.36 3.66 11.48
N VAL A 341 -23.34 4.25 10.83
CA VAL A 341 -22.01 4.50 11.40
C VAL A 341 -21.88 5.99 11.72
N ARG A 342 -21.43 6.32 12.93
CA ARG A 342 -21.36 7.70 13.42
C ARG A 342 -19.97 8.07 13.90
N LEU A 343 -19.38 9.11 13.32
CA LEU A 343 -18.09 9.66 13.74
C LEU A 343 -18.31 10.79 14.76
N VAL A 344 -17.56 10.77 15.85
CA VAL A 344 -17.68 11.75 16.93
C VAL A 344 -16.45 12.64 16.95
N GLY A 345 -16.68 13.95 16.88
CA GLY A 345 -15.63 14.97 16.93
C GLY A 345 -15.30 15.58 15.57
N GLY A 346 -14.58 16.70 15.63
CA GLY A 346 -14.06 17.41 14.45
C GLY A 346 -12.92 16.66 13.77
N MET A 347 -12.32 17.29 12.76
CA MET A 347 -11.24 16.68 11.96
C MET A 347 -9.96 16.42 12.76
N GLU A 348 -9.70 17.19 13.83
CA GLU A 348 -8.58 16.93 14.75
C GLU A 348 -8.78 15.65 15.58
N ALA A 349 -10.05 15.29 15.86
CA ALA A 349 -10.36 14.08 16.61
C ALA A 349 -10.35 12.85 15.68
N ILE A 350 -11.07 12.92 14.55
CA ILE A 350 -11.06 11.89 13.51
C ILE A 350 -10.85 12.59 12.18
N SER A 351 -9.70 12.37 11.56
CA SER A 351 -9.29 12.94 10.28
C SER A 351 -10.23 12.54 9.14
N LYS A 352 -10.17 13.30 8.04
CA LYS A 352 -10.89 12.94 6.82
C LYS A 352 -10.36 11.64 6.20
N GLY A 353 -9.06 11.36 6.31
CA GLY A 353 -8.47 10.08 5.87
C GLY A 353 -9.06 8.89 6.62
N THR A 354 -9.22 8.99 7.94
CA THR A 354 -9.90 7.95 8.73
C THR A 354 -11.38 7.82 8.36
N GLU A 355 -12.08 8.93 8.14
CA GLU A 355 -13.46 8.91 7.65
C GLU A 355 -13.58 8.21 6.29
N ARG A 356 -12.67 8.49 5.34
CA ARG A 356 -12.61 7.81 4.04
C ARG A 356 -12.38 6.31 4.17
N GLN A 357 -11.46 5.92 5.05
CA GLN A 357 -11.18 4.50 5.31
C GLN A 357 -12.39 3.79 5.92
N VAL A 358 -13.09 4.44 6.85
CA VAL A 358 -14.35 3.92 7.42
C VAL A 358 -15.43 3.85 6.35
N ALA A 359 -15.62 4.88 5.53
CA ALA A 359 -16.59 4.89 4.44
C ALA A 359 -16.34 3.74 3.45
N GLY A 360 -15.08 3.55 3.04
CA GLY A 360 -14.70 2.48 2.12
C GLY A 360 -14.81 1.06 2.71
N ILE A 361 -14.88 0.88 4.03
CA ILE A 361 -15.18 -0.43 4.65
C ILE A 361 -16.65 -0.83 4.45
N TYR A 362 -17.54 0.15 4.31
CA TYR A 362 -18.99 -0.06 4.22
C TYR A 362 -19.57 0.31 2.84
N ASP A 363 -18.69 0.52 1.85
CA ASP A 363 -19.02 1.09 0.53
C ASP A 363 -19.98 2.29 0.59
N LEU A 364 -19.79 3.13 1.61
CA LEU A 364 -20.65 4.28 1.86
C LEU A 364 -20.34 5.37 0.84
N ALA A 365 -21.15 5.42 -0.21
CA ALA A 365 -21.19 6.54 -1.14
C ALA A 365 -21.54 7.82 -0.36
N LEU A 366 -20.54 8.66 -0.07
CA LEU A 366 -20.78 10.08 0.14
C LEU A 366 -21.37 10.61 -1.17
N GLU A 367 -22.60 11.15 -1.16
CA GLU A 367 -23.39 11.58 -2.35
C GLU A 367 -22.50 11.80 -3.59
N GLN A 368 -22.35 10.76 -4.41
CA GLN A 368 -21.66 10.84 -5.70
C GLN A 368 -22.69 11.15 -6.78
N PRO A 369 -22.33 11.87 -7.85
CA PRO A 369 -23.24 12.08 -8.96
C PRO A 369 -23.65 10.73 -9.56
N ALA A 370 -24.94 10.61 -9.91
CA ALA A 370 -25.43 9.47 -10.66
C ALA A 370 -24.72 9.40 -12.02
N ALA A 371 -24.45 8.19 -12.49
CA ALA A 371 -23.68 7.92 -13.69
C ALA A 371 -24.38 6.84 -14.53
N GLU A 372 -24.41 7.02 -15.84
CA GLU A 372 -24.93 6.00 -16.76
C GLU A 372 -24.02 4.76 -16.78
N PHE A 373 -22.72 4.95 -16.58
CA PHE A 373 -21.73 3.87 -16.58
C PHE A 373 -20.57 4.18 -15.63
N CYS A 374 -20.10 3.16 -14.92
CA CYS A 374 -18.91 3.23 -14.10
C CYS A 374 -17.89 2.19 -14.53
N LEU A 375 -16.68 2.64 -14.85
CA LEU A 375 -15.56 1.79 -15.22
C LEU A 375 -14.61 1.66 -14.04
N THR A 376 -14.29 0.43 -13.65
CA THR A 376 -13.14 0.17 -12.79
C THR A 376 -11.98 -0.29 -13.64
N VAL A 377 -10.90 0.48 -13.66
CA VAL A 377 -9.63 0.10 -14.27
C VAL A 377 -8.74 -0.52 -13.19
N LEU A 378 -8.49 -1.81 -13.31
CA LEU A 378 -7.48 -2.53 -12.54
C LEU A 378 -6.19 -2.55 -13.35
N HIS A 379 -5.09 -2.08 -12.77
CA HIS A 379 -3.85 -1.98 -13.53
C HIS A 379 -2.58 -2.33 -12.77
N SER A 380 -1.56 -2.67 -13.54
CA SER A 380 -0.20 -2.94 -13.14
C SER A 380 0.76 -2.41 -14.19
N ASN A 381 2.01 -2.29 -13.82
CA ASN A 381 3.14 -1.99 -14.70
C ASN A 381 4.38 -2.64 -14.09
N ASP A 382 5.47 -2.77 -14.86
CA ASP A 382 6.80 -3.06 -14.33
C ASP A 382 6.88 -4.39 -13.52
N GLY A 383 6.21 -5.43 -14.01
CA GLY A 383 6.18 -6.75 -13.38
C GLY A 383 7.55 -7.42 -13.29
N GLY A 384 8.39 -7.24 -14.30
CA GLY A 384 9.82 -7.58 -14.34
C GLY A 384 10.15 -9.00 -13.89
N SER A 385 9.33 -9.97 -14.30
CA SER A 385 9.43 -11.38 -13.92
C SER A 385 9.52 -11.65 -12.42
N LYS A 386 8.95 -10.80 -11.56
CA LYS A 386 8.90 -11.02 -10.09
C LYS A 386 7.78 -11.99 -9.69
N LEU A 387 7.80 -13.18 -10.26
CA LEU A 387 6.82 -14.25 -10.08
C LEU A 387 6.74 -14.73 -8.62
N VAL A 388 7.85 -14.81 -7.90
CA VAL A 388 7.88 -15.40 -6.55
C VAL A 388 7.55 -14.35 -5.47
N ASN A 389 8.42 -13.36 -5.24
CA ASN A 389 8.22 -12.30 -4.23
C ASN A 389 9.01 -11.03 -4.57
N ALA A 390 8.50 -9.85 -4.18
CA ALA A 390 9.19 -8.56 -4.37
C ALA A 390 10.17 -8.22 -3.21
N GLY A 391 11.21 -9.02 -3.00
CA GLY A 391 12.30 -8.69 -2.06
C GLY A 391 12.03 -8.96 -0.56
N GLY A 392 10.93 -9.64 -0.21
CA GLY A 392 10.65 -10.11 1.16
C GLY A 392 9.50 -11.13 1.20
N ARG A 393 9.46 -12.00 2.22
CA ARG A 393 8.47 -13.10 2.30
C ARG A 393 6.99 -12.67 2.42
N GLN A 394 6.71 -11.37 2.60
CA GLN A 394 5.38 -10.88 2.97
C GLN A 394 4.71 -9.95 1.94
N PHE A 395 5.41 -9.46 0.91
CA PHE A 395 4.89 -8.45 -0.03
C PHE A 395 5.17 -8.82 -1.49
N GLY A 396 4.26 -8.41 -2.38
CA GLY A 396 4.31 -8.75 -3.82
C GLY A 396 4.06 -10.22 -4.12
N GLY A 397 4.49 -10.67 -5.30
CA GLY A 397 4.38 -12.05 -5.80
C GLY A 397 3.13 -12.28 -6.63
N ILE A 398 3.31 -12.90 -7.81
CA ILE A 398 2.29 -12.95 -8.86
C ILE A 398 1.04 -13.73 -8.47
N ALA A 399 1.18 -14.81 -7.68
CA ALA A 399 0.05 -15.60 -7.21
C ALA A 399 -0.88 -14.80 -6.25
N ARG A 400 -0.30 -13.98 -5.36
CA ARG A 400 -1.09 -13.10 -4.48
C ARG A 400 -1.70 -11.95 -5.27
N PHE A 401 -0.93 -11.39 -6.19
CA PHE A 401 -1.41 -10.34 -7.09
C PHE A 401 -2.64 -10.83 -7.88
N ALA A 402 -2.60 -12.04 -8.43
CA ALA A 402 -3.73 -12.65 -9.16
C ALA A 402 -4.97 -12.79 -8.27
N THR A 403 -4.83 -13.31 -7.05
CA THR A 403 -5.95 -13.40 -6.11
C THR A 403 -6.54 -12.03 -5.80
N LEU A 404 -5.69 -11.02 -5.59
CA LEU A 404 -6.16 -9.65 -5.34
C LEU A 404 -6.90 -9.09 -6.56
N VAL A 405 -6.40 -9.28 -7.78
CA VAL A 405 -7.09 -8.88 -9.02
C VAL A 405 -8.49 -9.48 -9.08
N GLN A 406 -8.63 -10.79 -8.86
CA GLN A 406 -9.94 -11.45 -8.91
C GLN A 406 -10.90 -10.92 -7.84
N GLN A 407 -10.42 -10.74 -6.60
CA GLN A 407 -11.23 -10.13 -5.53
C GLN A 407 -11.69 -8.71 -5.89
N GLN A 408 -10.84 -7.92 -6.54
CA GLN A 408 -11.20 -6.56 -6.97
C GLN A 408 -12.14 -6.54 -8.17
N LYS A 409 -12.01 -7.50 -9.11
CA LYS A 409 -12.96 -7.70 -10.21
C LYS A 409 -14.35 -8.01 -9.66
N GLU A 410 -14.44 -8.97 -8.74
CA GLU A 410 -15.69 -9.33 -8.07
C GLU A 410 -16.30 -8.15 -7.31
N LEU A 411 -15.48 -7.46 -6.50
CA LEU A 411 -15.92 -6.30 -5.73
C LEU A 411 -16.47 -5.18 -6.62
N ALA A 412 -15.78 -4.85 -7.71
CA ALA A 412 -16.22 -3.81 -8.64
C ALA A 412 -17.56 -4.11 -9.31
N LEU A 413 -17.95 -5.39 -9.40
CA LEU A 413 -19.19 -5.86 -10.00
C LEU A 413 -20.31 -6.14 -8.97
N ALA A 414 -20.01 -6.17 -7.67
CA ALA A 414 -20.89 -6.73 -6.64
C ALA A 414 -21.97 -5.78 -6.07
N GLU A 415 -22.07 -4.50 -6.47
CA GLU A 415 -22.93 -3.51 -5.80
C GLU A 415 -24.04 -2.88 -6.66
N ALA A 416 -25.06 -2.29 -6.00
CA ALA A 416 -26.26 -1.68 -6.60
C ALA A 416 -26.61 -0.26 -6.09
N SER A 417 -25.87 0.30 -5.13
CA SER A 417 -26.25 1.53 -4.37
C SER A 417 -25.29 2.72 -4.54
N ASP A 418 -24.32 2.65 -5.44
CA ASP A 418 -23.28 3.68 -5.65
C ASP A 418 -23.64 4.76 -6.70
N GLY A 419 -24.87 4.74 -7.23
CA GLY A 419 -25.35 5.68 -8.25
C GLY A 419 -24.96 5.35 -9.70
N CYS A 420 -24.40 4.17 -9.99
CA CYS A 420 -24.09 3.73 -11.36
C CYS A 420 -25.22 2.85 -11.95
N ASP A 421 -25.75 3.20 -13.12
CA ASP A 421 -26.76 2.41 -13.85
C ASP A 421 -26.15 1.12 -14.44
N GLU A 422 -24.93 1.21 -14.94
CA GLU A 422 -24.13 0.11 -15.49
C GLU A 422 -22.71 0.14 -14.91
N ARG A 423 -22.07 -1.03 -14.81
CA ARG A 423 -20.69 -1.15 -14.27
C ARG A 423 -19.85 -2.11 -15.11
N GLY A 424 -18.56 -1.81 -15.15
CA GLY A 424 -17.58 -2.53 -15.94
C GLY A 424 -16.22 -2.62 -15.25
N VAL A 425 -15.45 -3.66 -15.59
CA VAL A 425 -14.05 -3.80 -15.16
C VAL A 425 -13.18 -3.98 -16.38
N LEU A 426 -12.11 -3.20 -16.46
CA LEU A 426 -11.05 -3.31 -17.44
C LEU A 426 -9.74 -3.58 -16.70
N THR A 427 -9.00 -4.60 -17.11
CA THR A 427 -7.76 -5.05 -16.47
C THR A 427 -6.61 -4.91 -17.46
N VAL A 428 -5.65 -4.04 -17.16
CA VAL A 428 -4.54 -3.73 -18.08
C VAL A 428 -3.19 -3.82 -17.41
N THR A 429 -2.15 -4.13 -18.18
CA THR A 429 -0.76 -3.91 -17.76
C THR A 429 -0.10 -2.96 -18.74
N SER A 430 0.62 -1.95 -18.25
CA SER A 430 1.34 -1.02 -19.14
C SER A 430 2.65 -1.58 -19.66
N GLY A 431 3.06 -2.81 -19.32
CA GLY A 431 4.27 -3.46 -19.85
C GLY A 431 5.41 -3.60 -18.83
N ASP A 432 6.61 -3.89 -19.32
CA ASP A 432 7.81 -4.36 -18.58
C ASP A 432 7.49 -5.63 -17.80
N ASN A 433 6.97 -6.61 -18.52
CA ASN A 433 6.58 -7.89 -17.94
C ASN A 433 7.80 -8.79 -17.75
N LEU A 434 8.78 -8.69 -18.66
CA LEU A 434 10.00 -9.47 -18.66
C LEU A 434 11.17 -8.64 -18.11
N LEU A 435 12.03 -9.25 -17.30
CA LEU A 435 13.31 -8.64 -16.91
C LEU A 435 14.35 -9.71 -16.59
N ALA A 436 15.60 -9.45 -16.95
CA ALA A 436 16.70 -10.37 -16.67
C ALA A 436 16.82 -10.67 -15.17
N GLY A 437 16.97 -11.96 -14.83
CA GLY A 437 17.18 -12.39 -13.46
C GLY A 437 16.93 -13.88 -13.26
N LEU A 438 17.07 -14.31 -12.01
CA LEU A 438 16.88 -15.71 -11.60
C LEU A 438 15.52 -16.26 -12.02
N GLU A 439 14.45 -15.47 -11.83
CA GLU A 439 13.08 -15.90 -12.08
C GLU A 439 12.82 -16.02 -13.59
N PHE A 440 13.24 -15.05 -14.41
CA PHE A 440 13.10 -15.15 -15.87
C PHE A 440 13.98 -16.24 -16.49
N SER A 441 15.12 -16.59 -15.87
CA SER A 441 15.93 -17.73 -16.34
C SER A 441 15.16 -19.05 -16.31
N ALA A 442 14.24 -19.22 -15.35
CA ALA A 442 13.35 -20.38 -15.30
C ALA A 442 12.39 -20.41 -16.51
N SER A 443 11.88 -19.24 -16.92
CA SER A 443 11.05 -19.12 -18.12
C SER A 443 11.81 -19.50 -19.38
N LEU A 444 13.06 -19.04 -19.52
CA LEU A 444 13.91 -19.39 -20.66
C LEU A 444 14.19 -20.90 -20.71
N GLU A 445 14.44 -21.55 -19.57
CA GLU A 445 14.63 -23.02 -19.52
C GLU A 445 13.34 -23.79 -19.85
N ASN A 446 12.20 -23.33 -19.33
CA ASN A 446 10.91 -23.96 -19.62
C ASN A 446 10.53 -23.86 -21.11
N GLY A 447 10.90 -22.76 -21.76
CA GLY A 447 10.49 -22.46 -23.13
C GLY A 447 9.01 -22.06 -23.21
N VAL A 448 8.46 -22.01 -24.41
CA VAL A 448 7.06 -21.60 -24.64
C VAL A 448 6.07 -22.67 -24.18
N PRO A 449 5.08 -22.34 -23.33
CA PRO A 449 4.81 -21.02 -22.76
C PRO A 449 5.71 -20.69 -21.57
N TYR A 450 6.27 -19.47 -21.52
CA TYR A 450 7.05 -19.00 -20.37
C TYR A 450 6.20 -18.98 -19.09
N TYR A 451 6.84 -19.08 -17.92
CA TYR A 451 6.13 -18.96 -16.64
C TYR A 451 5.46 -17.59 -16.50
N ASP A 452 6.07 -16.53 -17.04
CA ASP A 452 5.49 -15.20 -17.18
C ASP A 452 4.20 -15.23 -18.01
N SER A 453 4.22 -15.89 -19.18
CA SER A 453 3.03 -16.04 -20.04
C SER A 453 1.91 -16.79 -19.31
N ILE A 454 2.22 -17.91 -18.65
CA ILE A 454 1.24 -18.71 -17.90
C ILE A 454 0.59 -17.86 -16.80
N ALA A 455 1.39 -17.11 -16.04
CA ALA A 455 0.88 -16.32 -14.93
C ALA A 455 -0.01 -15.15 -15.40
N LEU A 456 0.44 -14.41 -16.41
CA LEU A 456 -0.30 -13.24 -16.94
C LEU A 456 -1.58 -13.66 -17.67
N ASP A 457 -1.56 -14.75 -18.41
CA ASP A 457 -2.75 -15.34 -19.04
C ASP A 457 -3.76 -15.81 -17.97
N SER A 458 -3.27 -16.44 -16.89
CA SER A 458 -4.13 -16.88 -15.76
C SER A 458 -4.78 -15.73 -14.99
N ILE A 459 -4.15 -14.55 -14.94
CA ILE A 459 -4.74 -13.35 -14.32
C ILE A 459 -5.92 -12.81 -15.17
N GLY A 460 -5.87 -13.05 -16.48
CA GLY A 460 -6.85 -12.55 -17.44
C GLY A 460 -6.78 -11.02 -17.56
N PHE A 461 -5.62 -10.50 -17.95
CA PHE A 461 -5.52 -9.12 -18.44
C PHE A 461 -6.27 -9.00 -19.77
N ASP A 462 -7.09 -7.96 -19.90
CA ASP A 462 -7.86 -7.69 -21.12
C ASP A 462 -6.94 -7.14 -22.22
N VAL A 463 -5.98 -6.29 -21.85
CA VAL A 463 -5.00 -5.69 -22.76
C VAL A 463 -3.63 -5.58 -22.09
N LEU A 464 -2.57 -5.89 -22.83
CA LEU A 464 -1.18 -5.82 -22.37
C LEU A 464 -0.41 -4.82 -23.22
N GLY A 465 0.23 -3.83 -22.60
CA GLY A 465 1.15 -2.92 -23.26
C GLY A 465 2.49 -3.59 -23.54
N LEU A 466 3.09 -3.30 -24.70
CA LEU A 466 4.49 -3.63 -24.98
C LEU A 466 5.40 -2.51 -24.48
N SER A 467 6.51 -2.88 -23.85
CA SER A 467 7.47 -1.93 -23.28
C SER A 467 8.89 -2.12 -23.83
N ASN A 468 9.87 -1.44 -23.23
CA ASN A 468 11.28 -1.66 -23.53
C ASN A 468 11.80 -3.04 -23.09
N HIS A 469 11.61 -3.45 -21.83
CA HIS A 469 12.24 -4.68 -21.36
C HIS A 469 11.63 -5.95 -21.97
N ASP A 470 10.45 -5.85 -22.58
CA ASP A 470 9.88 -6.95 -23.38
C ASP A 470 10.76 -7.33 -24.60
N PHE A 471 11.64 -6.42 -25.07
CA PHE A 471 12.58 -6.64 -26.19
C PHE A 471 14.04 -6.84 -25.76
N ASP A 472 14.30 -6.93 -24.45
CA ASP A 472 15.67 -7.02 -23.91
C ASP A 472 16.47 -8.15 -24.53
N PHE A 473 15.83 -9.30 -24.75
CA PHE A 473 16.44 -10.52 -25.28
C PHE A 473 16.27 -10.67 -26.79
N GLY A 474 15.68 -9.68 -27.45
CA GLY A 474 15.42 -9.65 -28.88
C GLY A 474 13.99 -10.07 -29.28
N PRO A 475 13.61 -9.79 -30.54
CA PRO A 475 12.24 -9.99 -31.06
C PRO A 475 11.70 -11.41 -30.95
N GLU A 476 12.57 -12.43 -31.04
CA GLU A 476 12.17 -13.83 -30.93
C GLU A 476 11.65 -14.16 -29.53
N VAL A 477 12.31 -13.67 -28.48
CA VAL A 477 11.88 -13.92 -27.10
C VAL A 477 10.57 -13.19 -26.82
N THR A 478 10.39 -11.98 -27.36
CA THR A 478 9.12 -11.25 -27.31
C THR A 478 8.00 -12.03 -28.03
N ALA A 479 8.28 -12.58 -29.22
CA ALA A 479 7.31 -13.39 -29.97
C ALA A 479 6.92 -14.65 -29.20
N ASP A 480 7.90 -15.38 -28.66
CA ASP A 480 7.72 -16.58 -27.85
C ASP A 480 6.92 -16.30 -26.56
N PHE A 481 7.16 -15.17 -25.92
CA PHE A 481 6.38 -14.71 -24.76
C PHE A 481 4.89 -14.52 -25.14
N ILE A 482 4.62 -13.84 -26.26
CA ILE A 482 3.26 -13.59 -26.76
C ILE A 482 2.58 -14.88 -27.23
N ASP A 483 3.32 -15.81 -27.86
CA ASP A 483 2.83 -17.12 -28.29
C ASP A 483 2.51 -18.05 -27.12
N GLY A 484 3.04 -17.77 -25.93
CA GLY A 484 2.74 -18.50 -24.71
C GLY A 484 1.32 -18.28 -24.16
N PHE A 485 0.58 -17.28 -24.64
CA PHE A 485 -0.79 -16.97 -24.20
C PHE A 485 -1.82 -17.86 -24.91
N ASP A 486 -2.88 -18.29 -24.19
CA ASP A 486 -3.98 -19.01 -24.83
C ASP A 486 -4.76 -18.07 -25.77
N ARG A 487 -4.72 -18.38 -27.07
CA ARG A 487 -5.45 -17.63 -28.11
C ARG A 487 -6.97 -17.60 -27.88
N GLY A 488 -7.51 -18.51 -27.08
CA GLY A 488 -8.92 -18.51 -26.67
C GLY A 488 -9.30 -17.38 -25.69
N ASN A 489 -8.33 -16.76 -25.03
CA ASN A 489 -8.55 -15.64 -24.10
C ASN A 489 -8.57 -14.26 -24.80
N GLU A 490 -8.34 -14.21 -26.12
CA GLU A 490 -8.38 -13.01 -26.98
C GLU A 490 -7.50 -11.84 -26.51
N ALA A 491 -6.50 -12.10 -25.65
CA ALA A 491 -5.55 -11.10 -25.17
C ALA A 491 -4.85 -10.37 -26.32
N ARG A 492 -4.82 -9.04 -26.24
CA ARG A 492 -4.18 -8.17 -27.24
C ARG A 492 -2.97 -7.48 -26.64
N PHE A 493 -1.92 -7.41 -27.43
CA PHE A 493 -0.70 -6.67 -27.13
C PHE A 493 -0.72 -5.36 -27.88
N VAL A 494 -0.60 -4.23 -27.17
CA VAL A 494 -0.79 -2.91 -27.77
C VAL A 494 0.47 -2.06 -27.79
N SER A 495 0.74 -1.45 -28.94
CA SER A 495 1.67 -0.33 -29.08
C SER A 495 1.43 0.40 -30.40
N ALA A 496 1.02 1.67 -30.32
CA ALA A 496 0.66 2.48 -31.47
C ALA A 496 1.86 3.05 -32.22
N ASN A 497 3.04 3.07 -31.59
CA ASN A 497 4.22 3.74 -32.13
C ASN A 497 5.36 2.79 -32.53
N LEU A 498 5.14 1.47 -32.51
CA LEU A 498 6.11 0.47 -32.96
C LEU A 498 5.78 -0.07 -34.37
N ASP A 499 6.82 -0.29 -35.15
CA ASP A 499 6.80 -0.91 -36.47
C ASP A 499 7.57 -2.24 -36.41
N PHE A 500 6.89 -3.33 -36.76
CA PHE A 500 7.38 -4.71 -36.69
C PHE A 500 7.75 -5.28 -38.07
N THR A 501 7.68 -4.49 -39.14
CA THR A 501 7.76 -5.01 -40.52
C THR A 501 9.10 -5.65 -40.89
N GLU A 502 10.18 -5.30 -40.19
CA GLU A 502 11.51 -5.89 -40.37
C GLU A 502 11.74 -7.13 -39.49
N GLU A 503 10.75 -7.55 -38.69
CA GLU A 503 10.82 -8.68 -37.76
C GLU A 503 9.73 -9.73 -38.03
N PRO A 504 10.01 -10.76 -38.87
CA PRO A 504 8.97 -11.66 -39.37
C PRO A 504 8.11 -12.37 -38.31
N ALA A 505 8.72 -12.78 -37.19
CA ALA A 505 7.99 -13.47 -36.11
C ALA A 505 6.97 -12.55 -35.42
N LEU A 506 7.34 -11.28 -35.19
CA LEU A 506 6.42 -10.29 -34.62
C LEU A 506 5.42 -9.77 -35.66
N GLN A 507 5.83 -9.63 -36.92
CA GLN A 507 4.91 -9.23 -38.00
C GLN A 507 3.81 -10.27 -38.23
N GLU A 508 4.08 -11.56 -38.05
CA GLU A 508 3.03 -12.60 -38.09
C GLU A 508 1.97 -12.37 -37.00
N LEU A 509 2.38 -11.97 -35.79
CA LEU A 509 1.47 -11.62 -34.70
C LEU A 509 0.67 -10.34 -34.99
N VAL A 510 1.24 -9.38 -35.72
CA VAL A 510 0.52 -8.20 -36.21
C VAL A 510 -0.52 -8.59 -37.27
N ASP A 511 -0.13 -9.43 -38.23
CA ASP A 511 -1.00 -9.89 -39.31
C ASP A 511 -2.20 -10.71 -38.77
N ASP A 512 -2.00 -11.44 -37.68
CA ASP A 512 -3.03 -12.20 -36.95
C ASP A 512 -3.87 -11.33 -35.99
N GLY A 513 -3.55 -10.02 -35.87
CA GLY A 513 -4.24 -9.07 -35.01
C GLY A 513 -4.00 -9.30 -33.52
N VAL A 514 -2.96 -10.03 -33.15
CA VAL A 514 -2.53 -10.23 -31.75
C VAL A 514 -1.83 -8.98 -31.24
N ILE A 515 -0.89 -8.44 -32.04
CA ILE A 515 -0.24 -7.16 -31.80
C ILE A 515 -0.98 -6.10 -32.60
N VAL A 516 -1.49 -5.06 -31.94
CA VAL A 516 -2.30 -4.00 -32.57
C VAL A 516 -1.93 -2.62 -32.00
N PRO A 517 -2.13 -1.51 -32.72
CA PRO A 517 -1.87 -0.18 -32.17
C PRO A 517 -2.88 0.21 -31.08
N SER A 518 -4.12 -0.22 -31.24
CA SER A 518 -5.23 -0.05 -30.31
C SER A 518 -6.24 -1.19 -30.46
N THR A 519 -7.10 -1.39 -29.46
CA THR A 519 -8.17 -2.40 -29.49
C THR A 519 -9.41 -1.89 -28.75
N ILE A 520 -10.57 -2.47 -29.07
CA ILE A 520 -11.82 -2.25 -28.33
C ILE A 520 -12.06 -3.45 -27.41
N VAL A 521 -12.34 -3.16 -26.13
CA VAL A 521 -12.75 -4.15 -25.13
C VAL A 521 -14.22 -3.93 -24.79
N GLU A 522 -15.02 -4.98 -24.91
CA GLU A 522 -16.43 -4.97 -24.52
C GLU A 522 -16.53 -5.12 -23.00
N VAL A 523 -16.96 -4.06 -22.32
CA VAL A 523 -17.12 -4.05 -20.87
C VAL A 523 -18.58 -3.82 -20.53
N GLY A 524 -19.30 -4.91 -20.22
CA GLY A 524 -20.75 -4.88 -20.08
C GLY A 524 -21.42 -4.70 -21.45
N SER A 525 -22.12 -3.59 -21.65
CA SER A 525 -22.67 -3.15 -22.93
C SER A 525 -21.92 -1.95 -23.53
N ARG A 526 -20.79 -1.55 -22.92
CA ARG A 526 -19.95 -0.43 -23.34
C ARG A 526 -18.72 -0.90 -24.09
N GLN A 527 -18.26 -0.07 -25.01
CA GLN A 527 -17.07 -0.29 -25.82
C GLN A 527 -15.94 0.62 -25.34
N ILE A 528 -14.90 0.04 -24.74
CA ILE A 528 -13.76 0.79 -24.20
C ILE A 528 -12.58 0.64 -25.16
N GLY A 529 -12.16 1.76 -25.75
CA GLY A 529 -10.95 1.79 -26.57
C GLY A 529 -9.70 1.80 -25.71
N VAL A 530 -8.70 0.98 -26.06
CA VAL A 530 -7.41 0.93 -25.37
C VAL A 530 -6.29 1.14 -26.38
N ILE A 531 -5.44 2.15 -26.14
CA ILE A 531 -4.30 2.51 -26.99
C ILE A 531 -3.01 2.18 -26.24
N GLY A 532 -2.03 1.58 -26.91
CA GLY A 532 -0.71 1.33 -26.34
C GLY A 532 0.33 2.35 -26.77
N LEU A 533 1.30 2.65 -25.92
CA LEU A 533 2.46 3.48 -26.27
C LEU A 533 3.73 2.95 -25.61
N THR A 534 4.80 2.81 -26.38
CA THR A 534 6.11 2.35 -25.88
C THR A 534 7.13 3.48 -25.91
N SER A 535 8.11 3.45 -25.00
CA SER A 535 9.20 4.42 -24.94
C SER A 535 9.84 4.64 -26.32
N PRO A 536 9.98 5.91 -26.78
CA PRO A 536 10.62 6.22 -28.05
C PRO A 536 12.14 5.98 -28.02
N GLN A 537 12.73 5.74 -26.85
CA GLN A 537 14.15 5.41 -26.69
C GLN A 537 14.44 3.92 -26.82
N LEU A 538 13.49 3.10 -27.30
CA LEU A 538 13.57 1.63 -27.32
C LEU A 538 14.94 1.06 -27.75
N SER A 539 15.54 1.54 -28.85
CA SER A 539 16.84 1.05 -29.34
C SER A 539 18.04 1.44 -28.48
N GLN A 540 17.88 2.43 -27.59
CA GLN A 540 18.90 2.86 -26.64
C GLN A 540 18.76 2.13 -25.30
N ILE A 541 17.55 1.66 -24.98
CA ILE A 541 17.24 1.07 -23.67
C ILE A 541 16.92 -0.43 -23.69
N SER A 542 16.96 -1.05 -24.86
CA SER A 542 16.63 -2.47 -25.08
C SER A 542 17.33 -3.01 -26.35
N SER A 543 17.00 -4.25 -26.77
CA SER A 543 17.58 -4.94 -27.92
C SER A 543 16.56 -5.23 -29.04
N PRO A 544 15.81 -4.22 -29.55
CA PRO A 544 14.68 -4.44 -30.46
C PRO A 544 15.03 -4.91 -31.88
N ARG A 545 16.31 -4.87 -32.26
CA ARG A 545 16.80 -5.16 -33.63
C ARG A 545 15.99 -4.38 -34.69
N GLY A 546 15.22 -5.05 -35.54
CA GLY A 546 14.42 -4.46 -36.62
C GLY A 546 13.09 -3.87 -36.17
N VAL A 547 12.70 -4.00 -34.89
CA VAL A 547 11.53 -3.27 -34.37
C VAL A 547 11.90 -1.80 -34.24
N GLN A 548 11.23 -0.95 -35.01
CA GLN A 548 11.50 0.48 -35.05
C GLN A 548 10.40 1.26 -34.33
N VAL A 549 10.78 2.30 -33.60
CA VAL A 549 9.83 3.35 -33.23
C VAL A 549 9.52 4.14 -34.50
N SER A 550 8.24 4.32 -34.82
CA SER A 550 7.81 4.86 -36.12
C SER A 550 8.61 6.09 -36.57
N SER A 551 8.99 6.11 -37.84
CA SER A 551 10.08 6.93 -38.39
C SER A 551 10.03 8.46 -38.18
N SER A 552 8.88 9.03 -37.77
CA SER A 552 8.77 10.45 -37.37
C SER A 552 9.21 10.74 -35.93
N LEU A 553 9.32 9.73 -35.08
CA LEU A 553 9.61 9.84 -33.64
C LEU A 553 11.08 9.65 -33.25
N ALA A 554 11.81 8.83 -34.02
CA ALA A 554 13.18 8.41 -33.67
C ALA A 554 14.23 9.54 -33.71
N ALA A 555 13.89 10.73 -34.22
CA ALA A 555 14.80 11.86 -34.38
C ALA A 555 14.48 13.08 -33.48
N SER A 556 13.41 13.02 -32.70
CA SER A 556 12.90 14.16 -31.94
C SER A 556 13.29 14.11 -30.45
N ALA A 557 13.62 15.27 -29.87
CA ALA A 557 13.86 15.44 -28.43
C ALA A 557 13.02 16.61 -27.89
N GLY A 558 12.61 16.54 -26.62
CA GLY A 558 11.81 17.59 -25.98
C GLY A 558 10.39 17.72 -26.56
N GLU A 559 9.89 18.94 -26.75
CA GLU A 559 8.52 19.21 -27.22
C GLU A 559 8.18 18.52 -28.56
N GLU A 560 9.16 18.36 -29.46
CA GLU A 560 8.96 17.69 -30.75
C GLU A 560 8.68 16.19 -30.58
N LEU A 561 9.30 15.56 -29.58
CA LEU A 561 9.08 14.14 -29.26
C LEU A 561 7.67 13.94 -28.71
N SER A 562 7.27 14.81 -27.77
CA SER A 562 5.95 14.74 -27.19
C SER A 562 4.84 14.99 -28.21
N ALA A 563 5.06 15.91 -29.15
CA ALA A 563 4.09 16.17 -30.23
C ALA A 563 3.93 14.99 -31.18
N ALA A 564 5.02 14.28 -31.47
CA ALA A 564 4.98 13.10 -32.32
C ALA A 564 4.32 11.90 -31.60
N LEU A 565 4.51 11.75 -30.28
CA LEU A 565 3.82 10.72 -29.49
C LEU A 565 2.32 11.02 -29.44
N ALA A 566 1.97 12.29 -29.21
CA ALA A 566 0.58 12.76 -29.28
C ALA A 566 -0.04 12.48 -30.65
N GLY A 567 0.72 12.66 -31.75
CA GLY A 567 0.26 12.34 -33.10
C GLY A 567 -0.10 10.85 -33.28
N ALA A 568 0.74 9.94 -32.78
CA ALA A 568 0.47 8.50 -32.82
C ALA A 568 -0.78 8.12 -32.00
N VAL A 569 -0.93 8.70 -30.81
CA VAL A 569 -2.13 8.49 -29.98
C VAL A 569 -3.38 9.06 -30.65
N GLN A 570 -3.31 10.27 -31.20
CA GLN A 570 -4.48 10.95 -31.76
C GLN A 570 -5.01 10.26 -33.03
N GLU A 571 -4.15 9.62 -33.82
CA GLU A 571 -4.57 8.77 -34.94
C GLU A 571 -5.45 7.61 -34.46
N GLN A 572 -5.07 6.98 -33.34
CA GLN A 572 -5.84 5.88 -32.75
C GLN A 572 -7.13 6.39 -32.07
N VAL A 573 -7.08 7.55 -31.39
CA VAL A 573 -8.28 8.17 -30.82
C VAL A 573 -9.33 8.39 -31.92
N SER A 574 -8.95 9.00 -33.04
CA SER A 574 -9.89 9.23 -34.15
C SER A 574 -10.47 7.92 -34.72
N ALA A 575 -9.67 6.86 -34.81
CA ALA A 575 -10.14 5.55 -35.28
C ALA A 575 -11.16 4.93 -34.30
N LEU A 576 -10.89 4.98 -33.00
CA LEU A 576 -11.78 4.45 -31.96
C LEU A 576 -13.10 5.25 -31.86
N GLU A 577 -13.03 6.58 -31.96
CA GLU A 577 -14.20 7.45 -32.01
C GLU A 577 -15.08 7.16 -33.24
N ASP A 578 -14.49 6.93 -34.42
CA ASP A 578 -15.21 6.55 -35.64
C ASP A 578 -15.89 5.18 -35.52
N GLU A 579 -15.35 4.28 -34.68
CA GLU A 579 -15.94 2.99 -34.34
C GLU A 579 -17.01 3.08 -33.23
N GLY A 580 -17.09 4.21 -32.54
CA GLY A 580 -18.15 4.52 -31.57
C GLY A 580 -17.84 4.11 -30.13
N THR A 581 -16.57 4.08 -29.73
CA THR A 581 -16.17 3.79 -28.34
C THR A 581 -16.77 4.79 -27.34
N ASP A 582 -17.19 4.28 -26.17
CA ASP A 582 -17.77 5.07 -25.08
C ASP A 582 -16.71 5.81 -24.24
N ALA A 583 -15.51 5.25 -24.13
CA ALA A 583 -14.37 5.84 -23.43
C ALA A 583 -13.04 5.32 -23.99
N ILE A 584 -11.97 6.11 -23.85
CA ILE A 584 -10.63 5.76 -24.35
C ILE A 584 -9.60 5.77 -23.21
N VAL A 585 -8.89 4.65 -23.05
CA VAL A 585 -7.79 4.46 -22.10
C VAL A 585 -6.48 4.40 -22.87
N LEU A 586 -5.53 5.26 -22.51
CA LEU A 586 -4.14 5.16 -22.96
C LEU A 586 -3.35 4.38 -21.92
N ILE A 587 -2.74 3.27 -22.31
CA ILE A 587 -1.71 2.59 -21.52
C ILE A 587 -0.34 2.92 -22.12
N SER A 588 0.52 3.52 -21.31
CA SER A 588 1.81 4.04 -21.75
C SER A 588 2.95 3.44 -20.93
N HIS A 589 4.00 3.06 -21.63
CA HIS A 589 5.28 2.65 -21.05
C HIS A 589 6.37 3.62 -21.46
N LEU A 590 6.25 4.84 -20.95
CA LEU A 590 7.27 5.86 -21.10
C LEU A 590 8.32 5.68 -20.00
N ARG A 591 9.22 6.65 -19.83
CA ARG A 591 10.33 6.51 -18.87
C ARG A 591 9.89 6.67 -17.42
N ASP A 592 8.98 7.61 -17.19
CA ASP A 592 8.51 8.03 -15.89
C ASP A 592 7.16 8.73 -16.01
N LEU A 593 6.48 8.91 -14.88
CA LEU A 593 5.17 9.55 -14.83
C LEU A 593 5.21 11.02 -15.29
N GLU A 594 6.36 11.68 -15.24
CA GLU A 594 6.50 13.07 -15.72
C GLU A 594 6.34 13.15 -17.24
N GLU A 595 6.85 12.17 -18.00
CA GLU A 595 6.63 12.09 -19.45
C GLU A 595 5.13 11.89 -19.79
N ASP A 596 4.42 11.05 -19.04
CA ASP A 596 2.97 10.88 -19.21
C ASP A 596 2.21 12.18 -18.93
N LEU A 597 2.56 12.87 -17.84
CA LEU A 597 1.97 14.16 -17.46
C LEU A 597 2.28 15.26 -18.49
N ALA A 598 3.44 15.23 -19.14
CA ALA A 598 3.81 16.15 -20.21
C ALA A 598 3.05 15.87 -21.53
N LEU A 599 2.66 14.62 -21.76
CA LEU A 599 1.90 14.21 -22.93
C LEU A 599 0.43 14.65 -22.86
N VAL A 600 -0.21 14.53 -21.69
CA VAL A 600 -1.65 14.80 -21.50
C VAL A 600 -2.13 16.13 -22.11
N PRO A 601 -1.47 17.29 -21.91
CA PRO A 601 -1.91 18.58 -22.47
C PRO A 601 -1.89 18.68 -24.01
N GLN A 602 -1.33 17.68 -24.69
CA GLN A 602 -1.26 17.62 -26.16
C GLN A 602 -2.28 16.66 -26.76
N LEU A 603 -3.00 15.92 -25.92
CA LEU A 603 -4.02 14.96 -26.34
C LEU A 603 -5.41 15.62 -26.34
N THR A 604 -6.34 15.00 -27.07
CA THR A 604 -7.78 15.23 -26.97
C THR A 604 -8.50 13.88 -27.05
N GLY A 605 -9.61 13.71 -26.35
CA GLY A 605 -10.45 12.50 -26.43
C GLY A 605 -9.95 11.29 -25.65
N VAL A 606 -8.80 11.37 -24.95
CA VAL A 606 -8.35 10.34 -24.01
C VAL A 606 -8.97 10.60 -22.64
N ASP A 607 -9.61 9.59 -22.04
CA ASP A 607 -10.33 9.73 -20.77
C ASP A 607 -9.51 9.27 -19.56
N ILE A 608 -8.55 8.36 -19.74
CA ILE A 608 -7.71 7.80 -18.67
C ILE A 608 -6.31 7.52 -19.22
N VAL A 609 -5.26 7.82 -18.43
CA VAL A 609 -3.88 7.41 -18.72
C VAL A 609 -3.36 6.48 -17.62
N VAL A 610 -2.82 5.33 -18.02
CA VAL A 610 -2.15 4.35 -17.16
C VAL A 610 -0.68 4.29 -17.54
N GLY A 611 0.17 4.94 -16.76
CA GLY A 611 1.62 5.01 -16.98
C GLY A 611 2.40 3.81 -16.44
N GLY A 612 3.65 3.68 -16.89
CA GLY A 612 4.62 2.66 -16.52
C GLY A 612 6.06 3.15 -16.75
N GLY A 613 7.05 2.33 -16.39
CA GLY A 613 8.50 2.56 -16.58
C GLY A 613 9.19 3.33 -15.45
N GLY A 614 8.47 4.23 -14.77
CA GLY A 614 9.03 5.04 -13.68
C GLY A 614 8.97 4.43 -12.28
N ARG A 615 8.10 3.41 -12.08
CA ARG A 615 7.92 2.68 -10.81
C ARG A 615 7.53 3.58 -9.63
N GLU A 616 6.82 4.66 -9.89
CA GLU A 616 6.38 5.60 -8.87
C GLU A 616 5.29 5.02 -7.95
N VAL A 617 5.27 5.49 -6.71
CA VAL A 617 4.19 5.20 -5.75
C VAL A 617 3.21 6.37 -5.76
N LEU A 618 2.01 6.14 -6.29
CA LEU A 618 0.87 7.03 -6.09
C LEU A 618 0.00 6.53 -4.94
N ALA A 619 -0.27 7.37 -3.96
CA ALA A 619 -1.06 7.01 -2.79
C ALA A 619 -1.66 8.24 -2.09
N PHE A 620 -2.85 8.09 -1.51
CA PHE A 620 -3.35 9.11 -0.58
C PHE A 620 -2.62 9.08 0.76
N PRO A 621 -2.53 10.22 1.47
CA PRO A 621 -1.95 10.26 2.80
C PRO A 621 -2.65 9.30 3.76
N GLY A 622 -1.88 8.42 4.40
CA GLY A 622 -2.38 7.42 5.34
C GLY A 622 -2.89 6.11 4.71
N GLU A 623 -2.75 5.93 3.39
CA GLU A 623 -2.92 4.62 2.76
C GLU A 623 -1.87 3.61 3.25
N LEU A 624 -2.24 2.33 3.22
CA LEU A 624 -1.38 1.27 3.71
C LEU A 624 -0.44 0.81 2.58
N LEU A 625 0.83 1.22 2.68
CA LEU A 625 1.86 0.93 1.69
C LEU A 625 2.78 -0.21 2.12
N VAL A 626 3.57 -0.74 1.18
CA VAL A 626 4.69 -1.64 1.51
C VAL A 626 5.65 -0.87 2.42
N PRO A 627 6.07 -1.44 3.56
CA PRO A 627 6.92 -0.72 4.51
C PRO A 627 8.18 -0.15 3.84
N GLY A 628 8.38 1.16 3.96
CA GLY A 628 9.48 1.90 3.35
C GLY A 628 9.05 2.79 2.19
N ASP A 629 7.95 2.44 1.50
CA ASP A 629 7.46 3.19 0.35
C ASP A 629 6.77 4.51 0.75
N GLU A 630 6.46 4.73 2.04
CA GLU A 630 5.85 5.97 2.51
C GLU A 630 6.73 7.21 2.29
N GLN A 631 8.04 7.02 2.12
CA GLN A 631 9.00 8.10 1.82
C GLN A 631 9.17 8.34 0.32
N ALA A 632 8.60 7.49 -0.53
CA ALA A 632 8.74 7.50 -1.98
C ALA A 632 7.43 7.84 -2.71
N ILE A 633 6.43 8.38 -1.99
CA ILE A 633 5.16 8.80 -2.59
C ILE A 633 5.41 9.98 -3.53
N PHE A 634 5.15 9.77 -4.82
CA PHE A 634 5.27 10.80 -5.86
C PHE A 634 4.09 11.77 -5.82
N GLY A 635 2.87 11.26 -5.59
CA GLY A 635 1.66 12.06 -5.50
C GLY A 635 0.45 11.22 -5.09
N THR A 636 -0.74 11.80 -5.13
CA THR A 636 -2.00 11.08 -4.86
C THR A 636 -2.30 10.02 -5.92
N TYR A 637 -3.18 9.07 -5.60
CA TYR A 637 -3.77 8.14 -6.57
C TYR A 637 -5.25 8.47 -6.82
N PRO A 638 -5.70 8.80 -8.05
CA PRO A 638 -4.88 9.16 -9.20
C PRO A 638 -4.06 10.44 -8.93
N TYR A 639 -3.15 10.77 -9.83
CA TYR A 639 -2.36 12.00 -9.70
C TYR A 639 -3.26 13.23 -9.83
N LEU A 640 -3.29 14.06 -8.79
CA LEU A 640 -4.11 15.28 -8.71
C LEU A 640 -3.27 16.55 -8.54
N GLY A 641 -1.96 16.49 -8.79
CA GLY A 641 -1.06 17.61 -8.54
C GLY A 641 -0.89 17.97 -7.06
N LEU A 642 -1.28 17.05 -6.15
CA LEU A 642 -1.19 17.21 -4.71
C LEU A 642 -0.04 16.38 -4.15
N GLY A 643 0.75 16.99 -3.28
CA GLY A 643 1.79 16.32 -2.51
C GLY A 643 1.21 15.49 -1.35
N PRO A 644 2.01 14.59 -0.77
CA PRO A 644 1.59 13.70 0.32
C PRO A 644 1.23 14.43 1.63
N ASP A 645 1.53 15.73 1.75
CA ASP A 645 1.21 16.55 2.93
C ASP A 645 0.02 17.52 2.68
N ASP A 646 -0.53 17.57 1.47
CA ASP A 646 -1.57 18.53 1.11
C ASP A 646 -2.95 18.08 1.63
N MET A 647 -3.47 18.83 2.62
CA MET A 647 -4.80 18.62 3.20
C MET A 647 -5.83 19.47 2.46
N ILE A 648 -6.60 18.87 1.56
CA ILE A 648 -7.64 19.55 0.77
C ILE A 648 -9.03 18.98 1.08
N SER A 649 -10.04 19.85 1.11
CA SER A 649 -11.45 19.46 1.25
C SER A 649 -12.04 18.96 -0.08
N LEU A 650 -13.19 18.27 -0.07
CA LEU A 650 -13.85 17.81 -1.31
C LEU A 650 -14.28 18.98 -2.21
N GLU A 651 -14.64 20.12 -1.62
CA GLU A 651 -14.95 21.35 -2.37
C GLU A 651 -13.67 21.94 -3.00
N ASP A 652 -12.55 21.90 -2.27
CA ASP A 652 -11.25 22.32 -2.79
C ASP A 652 -10.70 21.37 -3.87
N LEU A 653 -11.02 20.07 -3.85
CA LEU A 653 -10.68 19.12 -4.94
C LEU A 653 -11.41 19.45 -6.25
N GLN A 654 -12.62 19.98 -6.17
CA GLN A 654 -13.40 20.42 -7.33
C GLN A 654 -12.96 21.82 -7.82
N GLU A 655 -12.45 22.66 -6.92
CA GLU A 655 -11.94 24.01 -7.23
C GLU A 655 -10.45 24.06 -7.59
N ALA A 656 -9.66 23.03 -7.22
CA ALA A 656 -8.24 22.89 -7.55
C ALA A 656 -8.07 22.54 -9.04
N ARG A 657 -8.38 23.48 -9.93
CA ARG A 657 -8.11 23.36 -11.37
C ARG A 657 -6.65 23.68 -11.71
N ASP A 658 -5.95 24.40 -10.83
CA ASP A 658 -4.55 24.75 -11.02
C ASP A 658 -3.65 23.57 -10.62
N GLY A 659 -3.09 22.86 -11.61
CA GLY A 659 -2.14 21.75 -11.42
C GLY A 659 -2.67 20.35 -11.77
N LEU A 660 -3.95 20.22 -12.12
CA LEU A 660 -4.51 18.95 -12.62
C LEU A 660 -3.97 18.62 -14.03
N PRO A 661 -3.74 17.33 -14.35
CA PRO A 661 -3.55 16.90 -15.72
C PRO A 661 -4.82 17.17 -16.52
N VAL A 662 -4.74 18.13 -17.46
CA VAL A 662 -5.83 18.46 -18.36
C VAL A 662 -5.38 18.32 -19.80
N ASP A 663 -6.28 17.81 -20.65
CA ASP A 663 -6.04 17.65 -22.07
C ASP A 663 -6.05 19.01 -22.81
N ALA A 664 -5.86 19.00 -24.13
CA ALA A 664 -5.80 20.23 -24.92
C ALA A 664 -7.14 21.00 -24.98
N ASP A 665 -8.26 20.35 -24.65
CA ASP A 665 -9.58 20.97 -24.51
C ASP A 665 -9.85 21.47 -23.08
N GLY A 666 -8.93 21.22 -22.16
CA GLY A 666 -9.01 21.60 -20.75
C GLY A 666 -9.88 20.67 -19.91
N ARG A 667 -10.14 19.44 -20.40
CA ARG A 667 -10.81 18.36 -19.66
C ARG A 667 -9.81 17.66 -18.75
N PHE A 668 -10.22 17.36 -17.52
CA PHE A 668 -9.40 16.56 -16.62
C PHE A 668 -9.26 15.11 -17.10
N VAL A 669 -8.01 14.61 -17.06
CA VAL A 669 -7.66 13.22 -17.41
C VAL A 669 -6.91 12.58 -16.24
N PRO A 670 -7.48 11.59 -15.51
CA PRO A 670 -6.77 10.89 -14.46
C PRO A 670 -5.56 10.12 -15.00
N VAL A 671 -4.40 10.38 -14.39
CA VAL A 671 -3.15 9.66 -14.65
C VAL A 671 -2.85 8.76 -13.44
N VAL A 672 -2.60 7.48 -13.67
CA VAL A 672 -2.31 6.48 -12.64
C VAL A 672 -1.08 5.64 -13.00
N THR A 673 -0.36 5.13 -11.99
CA THR A 673 0.76 4.19 -12.12
C THR A 673 0.92 3.40 -10.81
N THR A 674 1.77 2.38 -10.80
CA THR A 674 2.18 1.62 -9.61
C THR A 674 3.69 1.39 -9.55
N ALA A 675 4.20 0.94 -8.42
CA ALA A 675 5.64 0.80 -8.18
C ALA A 675 6.30 -0.50 -8.72
N GLY A 676 5.58 -1.26 -9.54
CA GLY A 676 6.08 -2.51 -10.14
C GLY A 676 6.25 -3.70 -9.20
N ASP A 677 6.93 -4.74 -9.71
CA ASP A 677 7.23 -6.02 -9.03
C ASP A 677 6.00 -6.76 -8.48
N TYR A 678 4.82 -6.46 -9.01
CA TYR A 678 3.53 -6.91 -8.47
C TYR A 678 3.35 -6.54 -6.98
N ARG A 679 4.01 -5.47 -6.49
CA ARG A 679 3.88 -4.99 -5.10
C ARG A 679 2.54 -4.33 -4.83
N TYR A 680 1.93 -3.77 -5.86
CA TYR A 680 0.66 -3.07 -5.80
C TYR A 680 -0.23 -3.45 -6.97
N LEU A 681 -1.53 -3.43 -6.74
CA LEU A 681 -2.57 -3.38 -7.77
C LEU A 681 -3.18 -1.99 -7.76
N GLY A 682 -3.13 -1.28 -8.89
CA GLY A 682 -3.85 -0.03 -9.07
C GLY A 682 -5.33 -0.32 -9.27
N ARG A 683 -6.21 0.41 -8.56
CA ARG A 683 -7.67 0.35 -8.75
C ARG A 683 -8.19 1.77 -8.93
N LEU A 684 -8.55 2.15 -10.14
CA LEU A 684 -9.18 3.43 -10.46
C LEU A 684 -10.65 3.18 -10.79
N LYS A 685 -11.58 3.97 -10.24
CA LYS A 685 -13.00 3.93 -10.60
C LYS A 685 -13.42 5.29 -11.15
N THR A 686 -13.95 5.28 -12.35
CA THR A 686 -14.43 6.46 -13.07
C THR A 686 -15.93 6.34 -13.37
N ARG A 687 -16.55 7.49 -13.58
CA ARG A 687 -17.99 7.66 -13.81
C ARG A 687 -18.19 8.40 -15.13
N PHE A 688 -19.08 7.89 -15.95
CA PHE A 688 -19.44 8.40 -17.27
C PHE A 688 -20.97 8.56 -17.38
N GLY A 689 -21.40 9.43 -18.29
CA GLY A 689 -22.77 9.88 -18.45
C GLY A 689 -23.25 10.77 -17.30
N THR A 690 -22.36 11.50 -16.62
CA THR A 690 -22.74 12.41 -15.52
C THR A 690 -22.97 13.84 -16.02
N GLU A 691 -23.70 14.67 -15.24
CA GLU A 691 -23.82 16.11 -15.53
C GLU A 691 -22.47 16.86 -15.49
N LEU A 692 -21.42 16.25 -14.93
CA LEU A 692 -20.10 16.83 -14.75
C LEU A 692 -19.11 16.41 -15.85
N ASP A 693 -19.48 15.49 -16.73
CA ASP A 693 -18.58 14.93 -17.76
C ASP A 693 -18.04 15.98 -18.74
N GLU A 694 -18.76 17.11 -18.91
CA GLU A 694 -18.29 18.24 -19.72
C GLU A 694 -16.96 18.83 -19.18
N SER A 695 -16.62 18.57 -17.91
CA SER A 695 -15.37 19.02 -17.26
C SER A 695 -14.22 18.00 -17.30
N GLY A 696 -14.47 16.80 -17.84
CA GLY A 696 -13.52 15.68 -17.87
C GLY A 696 -14.02 14.46 -17.11
N THR A 697 -13.16 13.45 -16.96
CA THR A 697 -13.50 12.17 -16.35
C THR A 697 -13.77 12.33 -14.86
N VAL A 698 -14.95 11.92 -14.40
CA VAL A 698 -15.30 11.96 -12.96
C VAL A 698 -14.72 10.73 -12.26
N VAL A 699 -13.77 10.94 -11.35
CA VAL A 699 -13.16 9.87 -10.55
C VAL A 699 -13.92 9.68 -9.24
N ASP A 700 -14.11 8.45 -8.81
CA ASP A 700 -14.52 8.11 -7.45
C ASP A 700 -13.28 8.07 -6.53
N PRO A 701 -13.02 9.11 -5.72
CA PRO A 701 -11.80 9.18 -4.91
C PRO A 701 -11.85 8.26 -3.69
N PHE A 702 -12.98 7.62 -3.40
CA PHE A 702 -13.13 6.70 -2.27
C PHE A 702 -12.82 5.28 -2.68
N PHE A 703 -13.26 4.90 -3.87
CA PHE A 703 -12.96 3.59 -4.41
C PHE A 703 -11.57 3.54 -5.06
N SER A 704 -11.11 4.65 -5.65
CA SER A 704 -9.81 4.70 -6.32
C SER A 704 -8.65 4.72 -5.31
N ARG A 705 -7.70 3.79 -5.44
CA ARG A 705 -6.49 3.70 -4.58
C ARG A 705 -5.45 2.73 -5.15
N THR A 706 -4.23 2.82 -4.63
CA THR A 706 -3.22 1.77 -4.79
C THR A 706 -3.40 0.71 -3.71
N LEU A 707 -3.49 -0.57 -4.11
CA LEU A 707 -3.71 -1.68 -3.19
C LEU A 707 -2.43 -2.49 -3.04
N ARG A 708 -1.86 -2.49 -1.84
CA ARG A 708 -0.67 -3.30 -1.55
C ARG A 708 -0.98 -4.80 -1.62
N VAL A 709 -0.17 -5.53 -2.38
CA VAL A 709 -0.16 -7.00 -2.38
C VAL A 709 0.63 -7.51 -1.18
N SER A 710 -0.04 -8.21 -0.27
CA SER A 710 0.60 -8.72 0.95
C SER A 710 0.08 -10.10 1.37
N SER A 711 0.90 -10.86 2.09
CA SER A 711 0.51 -12.14 2.69
C SER A 711 -0.49 -11.96 3.83
N THR A 712 -1.26 -12.99 4.16
CA THR A 712 -2.24 -12.99 5.28
C THR A 712 -1.64 -12.76 6.67
N ALA A 713 -0.31 -12.75 6.80
CA ALA A 713 0.39 -12.31 8.02
C ALA A 713 0.39 -10.77 8.20
N ALA A 714 0.08 -10.01 7.15
CA ALA A 714 -0.03 -8.56 7.15
C ALA A 714 -1.50 -8.11 7.05
N PRO A 715 -1.86 -6.89 7.52
CA PRO A 715 -3.21 -6.36 7.37
C PRO A 715 -3.64 -6.30 5.90
N TYR A 716 -4.88 -6.72 5.64
CA TYR A 716 -5.49 -6.86 4.30
C TYR A 716 -4.72 -7.79 3.35
N GLY A 717 -3.97 -8.76 3.91
CA GLY A 717 -3.30 -9.77 3.12
C GLY A 717 -4.26 -10.74 2.44
N VAL A 718 -3.79 -11.30 1.32
CA VAL A 718 -4.52 -12.30 0.52
C VAL A 718 -3.73 -13.60 0.50
N GLU A 719 -4.45 -14.72 0.40
CA GLU A 719 -3.84 -16.01 0.09
C GLU A 719 -3.35 -16.01 -1.38
N PRO A 720 -2.28 -16.76 -1.71
CA PRO A 720 -1.83 -16.89 -3.09
C PRO A 720 -2.80 -17.75 -3.90
N ASP A 721 -2.91 -17.46 -5.20
CA ASP A 721 -3.67 -18.29 -6.14
C ASP A 721 -3.03 -19.68 -6.26
N GLU A 722 -3.82 -20.74 -6.03
CA GLU A 722 -3.33 -22.12 -5.98
C GLU A 722 -2.81 -22.60 -7.35
N SER A 723 -3.50 -22.24 -8.44
CA SER A 723 -3.10 -22.65 -9.79
C SER A 723 -1.79 -22.01 -10.22
N ILE A 724 -1.63 -20.71 -9.98
CA ILE A 724 -0.38 -20.01 -10.27
C ILE A 724 0.73 -20.47 -9.32
N THR A 725 0.40 -20.79 -8.06
CA THR A 725 1.40 -21.35 -7.13
C THR A 725 1.98 -22.65 -7.68
N ASP A 726 1.13 -23.61 -8.04
CA ASP A 726 1.53 -24.95 -8.49
C ASP A 726 2.22 -24.94 -9.86
N ASN A 727 1.76 -24.10 -10.80
CA ASN A 727 2.22 -24.13 -12.19
C ASN A 727 3.31 -23.10 -12.53
N VAL A 728 3.55 -22.12 -11.65
CA VAL A 728 4.50 -21.02 -11.88
C VAL A 728 5.45 -20.88 -10.70
N VAL A 729 4.93 -20.58 -9.50
CA VAL A 729 5.79 -20.20 -8.37
C VAL A 729 6.65 -21.37 -7.87
N GLU A 730 6.08 -22.56 -7.70
CA GLU A 730 6.83 -23.74 -7.25
C GLU A 730 7.89 -24.18 -8.27
N PRO A 731 7.58 -24.32 -9.58
CA PRO A 731 8.60 -24.62 -10.59
C PRO A 731 9.73 -23.58 -10.68
N VAL A 732 9.41 -22.29 -10.58
CA VAL A 732 10.44 -21.23 -10.57
C VAL A 732 11.32 -21.34 -9.33
N LEU A 733 10.76 -21.66 -8.15
CA LEU A 733 11.53 -21.89 -6.94
C LEU A 733 12.44 -23.13 -7.04
N ASP A 734 11.94 -24.20 -7.65
CA ASP A 734 12.71 -25.43 -7.89
C ASP A 734 13.89 -25.14 -8.84
N HIS A 735 13.65 -24.44 -9.94
CA HIS A 735 14.70 -23.97 -10.86
C HIS A 735 15.78 -23.16 -10.14
N ILE A 736 15.37 -22.17 -9.33
CA ILE A 736 16.31 -21.33 -8.57
C ILE A 736 17.14 -22.16 -7.57
N ALA A 737 16.55 -23.20 -6.98
CA ALA A 737 17.27 -24.12 -6.11
C ALA A 737 18.29 -24.96 -6.89
N ASP A 738 17.92 -25.44 -8.08
CA ASP A 738 18.73 -26.27 -8.96
C ASP A 738 19.93 -25.51 -9.55
N LEU A 739 19.84 -24.19 -9.73
CA LEU A 739 20.97 -23.35 -10.20
C LEU A 739 22.24 -23.49 -9.34
N ALA A 740 22.10 -23.78 -8.04
CA ALA A 740 23.24 -23.99 -7.15
C ALA A 740 23.87 -25.39 -7.33
N GLU A 741 23.10 -26.36 -7.81
CA GLU A 741 23.54 -27.72 -8.12
C GLU A 741 24.08 -27.86 -9.55
N ASN A 742 23.66 -26.97 -10.46
CA ASN A 742 24.15 -26.91 -11.84
C ASN A 742 25.58 -26.36 -11.90
N VAL A 743 26.58 -27.26 -11.90
CA VAL A 743 28.00 -26.92 -12.07
C VAL A 743 28.29 -26.67 -13.55
N ILE A 744 28.49 -25.40 -13.91
CA ILE A 744 28.79 -24.96 -15.27
C ILE A 744 30.29 -24.98 -15.60
N GLY A 745 31.15 -25.05 -14.57
CA GLY A 745 32.59 -25.14 -14.77
C GLY A 745 33.37 -25.40 -13.49
N THR A 746 34.69 -25.41 -13.57
CA THR A 746 35.60 -25.53 -12.44
C THR A 746 36.70 -24.48 -12.54
N SER A 747 36.96 -23.77 -11.45
CA SER A 747 38.10 -22.86 -11.34
C SER A 747 39.28 -23.54 -10.68
N GLU A 748 40.45 -23.50 -11.31
CA GLU A 748 41.70 -24.04 -10.73
C GLU A 748 42.27 -23.15 -9.62
N VAL A 749 41.82 -21.89 -9.55
CA VAL A 749 42.30 -20.86 -8.63
C VAL A 749 41.13 -20.13 -7.95
N PRO A 750 41.35 -19.50 -6.78
CA PRO A 750 40.35 -18.62 -6.20
C PRO A 750 40.09 -17.39 -7.11
N LEU A 751 38.83 -16.99 -7.26
CA LEU A 751 38.42 -15.81 -8.03
C LEU A 751 38.10 -14.66 -7.07
N ASP A 752 38.87 -13.56 -7.13
CA ASP A 752 38.73 -12.45 -6.18
C ASP A 752 37.78 -11.36 -6.70
N GLY A 753 36.55 -11.36 -6.19
CA GLY A 753 35.55 -10.31 -6.41
C GLY A 753 35.34 -9.41 -5.21
N SER A 754 36.26 -9.42 -4.25
CA SER A 754 36.11 -8.63 -3.03
C SER A 754 36.22 -7.14 -3.34
N ASN A 755 35.38 -6.30 -2.71
CA ASN A 755 35.45 -4.85 -2.89
C ASN A 755 36.82 -4.26 -2.53
N ALA A 756 37.58 -4.95 -1.67
CA ALA A 756 38.94 -4.56 -1.32
C ALA A 756 39.93 -4.73 -2.49
N ALA A 757 39.76 -5.76 -3.32
CA ALA A 757 40.62 -6.04 -4.46
C ALA A 757 40.10 -5.38 -5.74
N ILE A 758 38.87 -5.71 -6.17
CA ILE A 758 38.32 -5.36 -7.49
C ILE A 758 38.17 -3.86 -7.74
N ARG A 759 38.20 -3.04 -6.69
CA ARG A 759 38.14 -1.57 -6.79
C ARG A 759 39.51 -0.89 -6.78
N ASN A 760 40.58 -1.62 -6.45
CA ASN A 760 41.90 -1.05 -6.20
C ASN A 760 42.98 -1.61 -7.14
N ALA A 761 42.74 -2.77 -7.74
CA ALA A 761 43.72 -3.46 -8.58
C ALA A 761 43.04 -4.36 -9.60
N GLU A 762 43.85 -4.87 -10.53
CA GLU A 762 43.47 -6.00 -11.37
C GLU A 762 43.04 -7.20 -10.52
N THR A 763 42.00 -7.89 -10.96
CA THR A 763 41.57 -9.15 -10.37
C THR A 763 41.29 -10.15 -11.47
N ASN A 764 41.54 -11.43 -11.21
CA ASN A 764 41.19 -12.47 -12.17
C ASN A 764 39.69 -12.57 -12.44
N LEU A 765 38.85 -12.32 -11.43
CA LEU A 765 37.40 -12.25 -11.65
C LEU A 765 37.02 -11.05 -12.53
N GLY A 766 37.64 -9.89 -12.32
CA GLY A 766 37.44 -8.72 -13.17
C GLY A 766 37.81 -8.98 -14.64
N ASN A 767 38.95 -9.62 -14.87
CA ASN A 767 39.38 -10.04 -16.21
C ASN A 767 38.38 -11.02 -16.83
N LEU A 768 37.96 -12.04 -16.07
CA LEU A 768 37.01 -13.06 -16.54
C LEU A 768 35.68 -12.44 -16.99
N VAL A 769 35.12 -11.49 -16.23
CA VAL A 769 33.88 -10.81 -16.62
C VAL A 769 34.10 -9.92 -17.86
N ALA A 770 35.20 -9.19 -17.93
CA ALA A 770 35.50 -8.34 -19.08
C ALA A 770 35.68 -9.16 -20.37
N ASP A 771 36.33 -10.32 -20.29
CA ASP A 771 36.51 -11.24 -21.43
C ASP A 771 35.18 -11.86 -21.86
N ALA A 772 34.34 -12.26 -20.89
CA ALA A 772 33.02 -12.79 -21.18
C ALA A 772 32.14 -11.80 -21.95
N GLN A 773 32.21 -10.51 -21.62
CA GLN A 773 31.50 -9.47 -22.38
C GLN A 773 32.02 -9.35 -23.81
N ILE A 774 33.34 -9.40 -24.02
CA ILE A 774 33.94 -9.39 -25.38
C ILE A 774 33.49 -10.62 -26.17
N ALA A 775 33.48 -11.80 -25.56
CA ALA A 775 33.06 -13.04 -26.20
C ALA A 775 31.59 -12.95 -26.66
N ALA A 776 30.69 -12.48 -25.78
CA ALA A 776 29.28 -12.26 -26.10
C ALA A 776 29.11 -11.26 -27.27
N ALA A 777 29.84 -10.14 -27.24
CA ALA A 777 29.82 -9.14 -28.32
C ALA A 777 30.24 -9.73 -29.66
N LYS A 778 31.34 -10.48 -29.70
CA LYS A 778 31.82 -11.15 -30.92
C LYS A 778 30.85 -12.20 -31.43
N GLN A 779 30.28 -13.01 -30.53
CA GLN A 779 29.35 -14.09 -30.90
C GLN A 779 28.08 -13.53 -31.57
N ARG A 780 27.59 -12.38 -31.11
CA ARG A 780 26.36 -11.75 -31.61
C ARG A 780 26.60 -10.60 -32.58
N ALA A 781 27.84 -10.26 -32.90
CA ALA A 781 28.20 -9.12 -33.73
C ALA A 781 27.41 -9.07 -35.05
N ALA A 782 27.41 -10.18 -35.80
CA ALA A 782 26.72 -10.24 -37.09
C ALA A 782 25.20 -10.07 -37.00
N GLU A 783 24.58 -10.52 -35.91
CA GLU A 783 23.13 -10.41 -35.67
C GLU A 783 22.71 -8.95 -35.43
N PHE A 784 23.58 -8.17 -34.78
CA PHE A 784 23.35 -6.78 -34.41
C PHE A 784 24.06 -5.76 -35.32
N GLY A 785 24.55 -6.20 -36.49
CA GLY A 785 25.19 -5.32 -37.47
C GLY A 785 26.55 -4.75 -37.03
N LEU A 786 27.20 -5.39 -36.06
CA LEU A 786 28.56 -5.06 -35.59
C LEU A 786 29.60 -5.81 -36.44
N ASP A 787 30.81 -5.26 -36.58
CA ASP A 787 31.91 -5.95 -37.25
C ASP A 787 32.53 -7.02 -36.33
N PRO A 788 32.42 -8.34 -36.64
CA PRO A 788 32.98 -9.40 -35.78
C PRO A 788 34.50 -9.39 -35.70
N GLU A 789 35.20 -8.75 -36.66
CA GLU A 789 36.67 -8.70 -36.71
C GLU A 789 37.23 -7.38 -36.13
N ALA A 790 36.39 -6.51 -35.58
CA ALA A 790 36.83 -5.27 -34.94
C ALA A 790 37.74 -5.52 -33.72
N ASN A 791 38.51 -4.51 -33.35
CA ASN A 791 39.30 -4.53 -32.12
C ASN A 791 38.39 -4.35 -30.89
N TYR A 792 37.81 -5.44 -30.40
CA TYR A 792 37.00 -5.41 -29.19
C TYR A 792 37.85 -5.28 -27.92
N VAL A 793 37.53 -4.29 -27.11
CA VAL A 793 38.04 -4.11 -25.74
C VAL A 793 36.87 -4.00 -24.78
N SER A 794 37.04 -4.35 -23.51
CA SER A 794 35.99 -4.22 -22.49
C SER A 794 36.41 -3.33 -21.34
N ILE A 795 35.45 -2.56 -20.82
CA ILE A 795 35.53 -1.84 -19.56
C ILE A 795 34.41 -2.37 -18.66
N GLN A 796 34.78 -3.20 -17.68
CA GLN A 796 33.87 -3.65 -16.63
C GLN A 796 34.15 -2.82 -15.37
N ASN A 797 33.23 -1.94 -14.98
CA ASN A 797 33.40 -1.23 -13.71
C ASN A 797 33.28 -2.19 -12.52
N ALA A 798 34.08 -1.93 -11.48
CA ALA A 798 34.09 -2.70 -10.25
C ALA A 798 32.74 -2.70 -9.51
N GLY A 799 31.89 -1.69 -9.76
CA GLY A 799 30.55 -1.57 -9.18
C GLY A 799 29.52 -2.54 -9.74
N GLY A 800 29.75 -3.06 -10.96
CA GLY A 800 28.91 -4.05 -11.64
C GLY A 800 29.14 -5.48 -11.17
N VAL A 801 30.31 -5.79 -10.58
CA VAL A 801 30.60 -7.08 -9.95
C VAL A 801 30.24 -7.03 -8.47
N ARG A 802 29.38 -7.94 -8.00
CA ARG A 802 28.63 -7.76 -6.73
C ARG A 802 28.85 -8.83 -5.67
N ASN A 803 29.49 -9.96 -5.98
CA ASN A 803 29.67 -11.08 -5.05
C ASN A 803 30.44 -10.68 -3.78
N ASN A 804 31.28 -9.64 -3.84
CA ASN A 804 32.00 -9.01 -2.71
C ASN A 804 32.74 -10.02 -1.81
N THR A 805 33.26 -11.08 -2.41
CA THR A 805 33.93 -12.19 -1.71
C THR A 805 35.00 -12.80 -2.62
N VAL A 806 35.87 -13.64 -2.04
CA VAL A 806 36.75 -14.52 -2.82
C VAL A 806 36.03 -15.86 -3.01
N ILE A 807 35.75 -16.21 -4.26
CA ILE A 807 35.18 -17.51 -4.61
C ILE A 807 36.33 -18.53 -4.58
N PRO A 808 36.22 -19.63 -3.81
CA PRO A 808 37.29 -20.61 -3.71
C PRO A 808 37.52 -21.35 -5.04
N ALA A 809 38.75 -21.85 -5.25
CA ALA A 809 39.01 -22.80 -6.31
C ALA A 809 38.11 -24.05 -6.16
N GLY A 810 37.64 -24.59 -7.27
CA GLY A 810 36.69 -25.70 -7.30
C GLY A 810 35.50 -25.44 -8.22
N PRO A 811 34.40 -26.19 -8.05
CA PRO A 811 33.20 -26.07 -8.87
C PRO A 811 32.63 -24.65 -8.86
N VAL A 812 32.25 -24.17 -10.04
CA VAL A 812 31.51 -22.91 -10.25
C VAL A 812 30.12 -23.30 -10.73
N SER A 813 29.11 -22.97 -9.93
CA SER A 813 27.70 -23.20 -10.28
C SER A 813 27.15 -22.06 -11.12
N GLU A 814 26.06 -22.30 -11.83
CA GLU A 814 25.35 -21.24 -12.54
C GLU A 814 24.88 -20.14 -11.57
N ARG A 815 24.38 -20.52 -10.39
CA ARG A 815 24.04 -19.57 -9.32
C ARG A 815 25.19 -18.63 -8.96
N THR A 816 26.43 -19.11 -9.04
CA THR A 816 27.63 -18.30 -8.77
C THR A 816 27.74 -17.12 -9.75
N THR A 817 27.34 -17.29 -11.01
CA THR A 817 27.34 -16.20 -12.00
C THR A 817 26.31 -15.12 -11.66
N PHE A 818 25.13 -15.49 -11.18
CA PHE A 818 24.14 -14.53 -10.67
C PHE A 818 24.62 -13.81 -9.40
N ASP A 819 25.43 -14.45 -8.55
CA ASP A 819 26.02 -13.76 -7.38
C ASP A 819 27.10 -12.75 -7.82
N ILE A 820 27.83 -13.03 -8.90
CA ILE A 820 28.83 -12.13 -9.51
C ILE A 820 28.13 -10.97 -10.21
N ALA A 821 27.10 -11.27 -11.01
CA ALA A 821 26.40 -10.38 -11.93
C ALA A 821 24.88 -10.36 -11.67
N PRO A 822 24.39 -9.84 -10.53
CA PRO A 822 22.98 -9.95 -10.13
C PRO A 822 22.04 -8.89 -10.70
N LEU A 823 22.61 -7.79 -11.23
CA LEU A 823 21.85 -6.72 -11.87
C LEU A 823 21.29 -7.19 -13.22
N ASP A 824 20.34 -6.44 -13.73
CA ASP A 824 19.65 -6.61 -15.01
C ASP A 824 20.41 -6.01 -16.22
N ASN A 825 21.72 -5.73 -16.07
CA ASN A 825 22.49 -5.10 -17.14
C ASN A 825 22.60 -5.99 -18.40
N PHE A 826 22.61 -5.36 -19.56
CA PHE A 826 22.90 -6.00 -20.83
C PHE A 826 24.26 -5.59 -21.38
N THR A 827 24.88 -6.49 -22.15
CA THR A 827 26.13 -6.18 -22.85
C THR A 827 25.83 -5.18 -23.97
N SER A 828 26.64 -4.11 -24.04
CA SER A 828 26.50 -3.02 -25.00
C SER A 828 27.82 -2.72 -25.68
N VAL A 829 27.76 -2.33 -26.95
CA VAL A 829 28.93 -2.08 -27.79
C VAL A 829 28.87 -0.68 -28.38
N PHE A 830 29.92 0.11 -28.14
CA PHE A 830 30.22 1.30 -28.93
C PHE A 830 31.22 0.91 -30.02
N GLN A 831 30.91 1.21 -31.28
CA GLN A 831 31.79 0.92 -32.40
C GLN A 831 32.53 2.18 -32.85
N GLY A 832 33.80 2.02 -33.19
CA GLY A 832 34.53 3.06 -33.92
C GLY A 832 35.25 4.09 -33.06
N LEU A 833 35.44 3.83 -31.77
CA LEU A 833 36.08 4.78 -30.86
C LEU A 833 37.55 4.94 -31.21
N ASP A 834 38.00 6.19 -31.19
CA ASP A 834 39.38 6.54 -31.44
C ASP A 834 40.26 6.41 -30.19
N PRO A 835 41.60 6.43 -30.34
CA PRO A 835 42.51 6.30 -29.20
C PRO A 835 42.35 7.37 -28.11
N ALA A 836 41.93 8.59 -28.44
CA ALA A 836 41.72 9.66 -27.47
C ALA A 836 40.43 9.44 -26.67
N GLU A 837 39.38 8.96 -27.32
CA GLU A 837 38.10 8.60 -26.68
C GLU A 837 38.29 7.42 -25.71
N LEU A 838 38.97 6.35 -26.14
CA LEU A 838 39.30 5.23 -25.25
C LEU A 838 40.16 5.70 -24.07
N LYS A 839 41.16 6.58 -24.30
CA LYS A 839 41.96 7.15 -23.21
C LYS A 839 41.07 7.89 -22.20
N LEU A 840 40.12 8.70 -22.66
CA LEU A 840 39.25 9.48 -21.80
C LEU A 840 38.39 8.57 -20.88
N LEU A 841 37.83 7.48 -21.44
CA LEU A 841 37.07 6.49 -20.67
C LEU A 841 37.93 5.82 -19.59
N LEU A 842 39.16 5.47 -19.94
CA LEU A 842 40.11 4.85 -19.01
C LEU A 842 40.56 5.84 -17.92
N GLU A 843 40.88 7.08 -18.26
CA GLU A 843 41.20 8.14 -17.30
C GLU A 843 40.08 8.34 -16.28
N HIS A 844 38.82 8.33 -16.74
CA HIS A 844 37.66 8.40 -15.85
C HIS A 844 37.57 7.19 -14.92
N GLY A 845 37.73 5.97 -15.45
CA GLY A 845 37.72 4.75 -14.64
C GLY A 845 38.80 4.74 -13.55
N TYR A 846 40.02 5.15 -13.91
CA TYR A 846 41.16 5.23 -12.99
C TYR A 846 41.21 6.51 -12.15
N SER A 847 40.27 7.44 -12.33
CA SER A 847 40.12 8.58 -11.42
C SER A 847 39.67 8.17 -10.01
N ASP A 848 39.08 6.98 -9.88
CA ASP A 848 38.40 6.47 -8.66
C ASP A 848 39.03 5.20 -8.09
N ILE A 849 40.35 5.16 -8.00
CA ILE A 849 41.03 4.03 -7.35
C ILE A 849 40.49 3.88 -5.92
N GLY A 850 39.88 2.72 -5.64
CA GLY A 850 39.17 2.39 -4.40
C GLY A 850 37.65 2.50 -4.45
N GLY A 851 37.10 3.07 -5.52
CA GLY A 851 35.66 3.30 -5.69
C GLY A 851 35.01 2.40 -6.75
N ARG A 852 33.74 2.68 -7.07
CA ARG A 852 32.87 1.78 -7.86
C ARG A 852 33.05 1.91 -9.37
N ARG A 853 33.64 3.00 -9.85
CA ARG A 853 33.93 3.22 -11.27
C ARG A 853 35.33 2.76 -11.67
N PHE A 854 36.10 2.14 -10.77
CA PHE A 854 37.37 1.51 -11.13
C PHE A 854 37.18 0.51 -12.28
N ALA A 855 37.99 0.63 -13.34
CA ALA A 855 37.88 -0.19 -14.54
C ALA A 855 38.68 -1.49 -14.40
N GLN A 856 37.97 -2.63 -14.44
CA GLN A 856 38.54 -3.91 -14.90
C GLN A 856 38.48 -3.92 -16.43
N ILE A 857 39.44 -4.58 -17.08
CA ILE A 857 39.65 -4.45 -18.52
C ILE A 857 39.86 -5.80 -19.21
N GLY A 858 39.47 -5.86 -20.49
CA GLY A 858 39.74 -6.99 -21.38
C GLY A 858 40.12 -6.52 -22.78
N GLY A 859 40.84 -7.35 -23.53
CA GLY A 859 41.32 -7.03 -24.89
C GLY A 859 42.53 -6.09 -24.95
N MET A 860 43.07 -5.67 -23.79
CA MET A 860 44.15 -4.69 -23.69
C MET A 860 44.92 -4.75 -22.37
N THR A 861 46.10 -4.13 -22.38
CA THR A 861 46.97 -3.86 -21.22
C THR A 861 47.14 -2.36 -21.03
N ILE A 862 47.30 -1.92 -19.78
CA ILE A 862 47.42 -0.52 -19.37
C ILE A 862 48.49 -0.31 -18.30
N GLU A 863 49.22 0.81 -18.42
CA GLU A 863 50.07 1.37 -17.37
C GLU A 863 49.43 2.64 -16.80
N VAL A 864 49.28 2.70 -15.48
CA VAL A 864 48.60 3.78 -14.74
C VAL A 864 49.56 4.43 -13.75
N GLU A 865 49.67 5.76 -13.76
CA GLU A 865 50.33 6.55 -12.73
C GLU A 865 49.28 7.04 -11.71
N PRO A 866 49.13 6.36 -10.55
CA PRO A 866 48.00 6.62 -9.64
C PRO A 866 48.04 8.00 -8.97
N ASP A 867 49.23 8.58 -8.84
CA ASP A 867 49.44 9.89 -8.21
C ASP A 867 49.32 11.06 -9.20
N ALA A 868 49.18 10.79 -10.50
CA ALA A 868 48.95 11.83 -11.51
C ALA A 868 47.55 12.45 -11.39
N GLU A 869 47.40 13.64 -11.97
CA GLU A 869 46.17 14.43 -11.88
C GLU A 869 45.01 13.66 -12.52
N PRO A 870 43.94 13.35 -11.76
CA PRO A 870 42.74 12.76 -12.35
C PRO A 870 42.02 13.78 -13.24
N PRO A 871 41.19 13.31 -14.18
CA PRO A 871 40.37 14.21 -14.97
C PRO A 871 39.41 15.04 -14.09
N GLN A 872 39.14 16.28 -14.48
CA GLN A 872 38.23 17.19 -13.77
C GLN A 872 37.03 17.55 -14.65
N GLN A 873 35.84 17.52 -14.06
CA GLN A 873 34.59 17.96 -14.68
C GLN A 873 34.21 19.37 -14.18
N ASP A 874 33.51 20.14 -15.00
CA ASP A 874 32.82 21.37 -14.60
C ASP A 874 31.47 21.07 -13.93
N ASP A 875 30.74 22.13 -13.54
CA ASP A 875 29.44 22.04 -12.88
C ASP A 875 28.36 21.38 -13.76
N ASP A 876 28.59 21.32 -15.08
CA ASP A 876 27.71 20.67 -16.06
C ASP A 876 28.16 19.22 -16.37
N GLY A 877 29.14 18.70 -15.63
CA GLY A 877 29.66 17.33 -15.79
C GLY A 877 30.61 17.15 -16.96
N LYS A 878 30.98 18.23 -17.66
CA LYS A 878 31.86 18.17 -18.83
C LYS A 878 33.33 18.19 -18.41
N PHE A 879 34.14 17.33 -19.02
CA PHE A 879 35.57 17.29 -18.76
C PHE A 879 36.27 18.57 -19.22
N VAL A 880 36.90 19.28 -18.27
CA VAL A 880 37.63 20.53 -18.48
C VAL A 880 39.15 20.39 -18.29
N VAL A 881 39.59 19.30 -17.65
CA VAL A 881 40.99 18.90 -17.55
C VAL A 881 41.08 17.44 -17.95
N GLU A 882 41.86 17.16 -19.01
CA GLU A 882 42.21 15.79 -19.38
C GLU A 882 43.05 15.18 -18.26
N GLY A 883 42.65 13.99 -17.80
CA GLY A 883 43.43 13.22 -16.83
C GLY A 883 44.80 12.86 -17.38
N SER A 884 45.74 12.59 -16.47
CA SER A 884 47.13 12.20 -16.78
C SER A 884 47.54 10.88 -16.13
N ARG A 885 46.59 10.07 -15.68
CA ARG A 885 46.85 8.80 -15.00
C ARG A 885 47.14 7.68 -15.99
N VAL A 886 46.57 7.70 -17.20
CA VAL A 886 46.77 6.67 -18.22
C VAL A 886 48.04 6.97 -19.00
N VAL A 887 49.07 6.14 -18.85
CA VAL A 887 50.40 6.36 -19.45
C VAL A 887 50.58 5.58 -20.74
N ASN A 888 50.33 4.27 -20.72
CA ASN A 888 50.44 3.42 -21.91
C ASN A 888 49.22 2.52 -22.00
N VAL A 889 48.68 2.33 -23.20
CA VAL A 889 47.59 1.37 -23.50
C VAL A 889 47.99 0.60 -24.74
N THR A 890 47.98 -0.73 -24.67
CA THR A 890 48.31 -1.63 -25.80
C THR A 890 47.27 -2.73 -25.91
N LEU A 891 46.70 -2.91 -27.10
CA LEU A 891 45.76 -4.00 -27.40
C LEU A 891 46.47 -5.36 -27.39
N ASP A 892 45.71 -6.44 -27.21
CA ASP A 892 46.27 -7.81 -27.18
C ASP A 892 46.95 -8.23 -28.49
N ASN A 893 46.57 -7.63 -29.62
CA ASN A 893 47.22 -7.83 -30.91
C ASN A 893 48.57 -7.08 -31.05
N GLY A 894 48.96 -6.30 -30.04
CA GLY A 894 50.19 -5.52 -29.97
C GLY A 894 50.08 -4.08 -30.50
N THR A 895 48.90 -3.64 -30.92
CA THR A 895 48.67 -2.25 -31.35
C THR A 895 48.72 -1.29 -30.16
N ALA A 896 49.57 -0.28 -30.23
CA ALA A 896 49.63 0.78 -29.23
C ALA A 896 48.50 1.80 -29.44
N ILE A 897 47.81 2.17 -28.35
CA ILE A 897 46.70 3.13 -28.33
C ILE A 897 47.11 4.43 -27.62
N VAL A 898 47.82 4.31 -26.50
CA VAL A 898 48.40 5.46 -25.77
C VAL A 898 49.88 5.19 -25.56
N VAL A 899 50.72 6.18 -25.83
CA VAL A 899 52.17 6.12 -25.65
C VAL A 899 52.64 7.35 -24.87
N ASP A 900 53.29 7.14 -23.72
CA ASP A 900 53.80 8.21 -22.86
C ASP A 900 52.75 9.27 -22.48
N GLY A 901 51.50 8.83 -22.27
CA GLY A 901 50.36 9.68 -21.91
C GLY A 901 49.65 10.35 -23.09
N GLU A 902 50.10 10.13 -24.33
CA GLU A 902 49.52 10.72 -25.53
C GLU A 902 48.81 9.66 -26.38
N PRO A 903 47.54 9.87 -26.80
CA PRO A 903 46.86 8.95 -27.70
C PRO A 903 47.55 8.93 -29.06
N VAL A 904 47.68 7.75 -29.66
CA VAL A 904 48.22 7.63 -31.03
C VAL A 904 47.24 8.20 -32.06
N PRO A 905 47.71 8.63 -33.24
CA PRO A 905 46.79 9.11 -34.28
C PRO A 905 45.75 8.05 -34.69
N PRO A 906 44.48 8.45 -34.93
CA PRO A 906 43.42 7.54 -35.36
C PRO A 906 43.70 6.93 -36.73
N SER A 907 43.46 5.63 -36.84
CA SER A 907 43.61 4.82 -38.04
C SER A 907 42.72 3.57 -37.94
N PRO A 908 42.40 2.88 -39.04
CA PRO A 908 41.61 1.63 -38.97
C PRO A 908 42.22 0.55 -38.08
N GLU A 909 43.54 0.56 -37.86
CA GLU A 909 44.23 -0.41 -36.98
C GLU A 909 44.14 -0.02 -35.50
N THR A 910 43.90 1.25 -35.19
CA THR A 910 43.89 1.82 -33.82
C THR A 910 42.48 2.17 -33.33
N GLU A 911 41.48 2.02 -34.19
CA GLU A 911 40.05 2.13 -33.86
C GLU A 911 39.61 0.90 -33.04
N VAL A 912 38.76 1.12 -32.03
CA VAL A 912 38.29 0.08 -31.11
C VAL A 912 36.78 0.01 -31.01
N SER A 913 36.26 -1.19 -30.74
CA SER A 913 34.89 -1.39 -30.28
C SER A 913 34.91 -1.62 -28.78
N VAL A 914 34.28 -0.72 -28.02
CA VAL A 914 34.29 -0.77 -26.54
C VAL A 914 33.03 -1.46 -26.05
N VAL A 915 33.21 -2.57 -25.32
CA VAL A 915 32.15 -3.39 -24.74
C VAL A 915 31.99 -3.06 -23.26
N VAL A 916 30.77 -2.71 -22.84
CA VAL A 916 30.43 -2.39 -21.45
C VAL A 916 29.07 -2.96 -21.06
N GLY A 917 28.73 -2.89 -19.78
CA GLY A 917 27.32 -3.00 -19.38
C GLY A 917 26.54 -1.77 -19.82
N ASP A 918 25.30 -1.94 -20.24
CA ASP A 918 24.39 -0.88 -20.70
C ASP A 918 24.17 0.24 -19.67
N VAL A 919 24.19 -0.07 -18.37
CA VAL A 919 24.21 0.96 -17.31
C VAL A 919 25.35 1.96 -17.51
N LEU A 920 26.54 1.51 -17.89
CA LEU A 920 27.67 2.41 -18.19
C LEU A 920 27.45 3.17 -19.49
N ALA A 921 26.93 2.49 -20.51
CA ALA A 921 26.61 3.11 -21.80
C ALA A 921 25.60 4.26 -21.66
N ARG A 922 24.67 4.15 -20.69
CA ARG A 922 23.65 5.16 -20.35
C ARG A 922 24.14 6.21 -19.35
N GLY A 923 25.45 6.33 -19.12
CA GLY A 923 26.06 7.34 -18.24
C GLY A 923 26.20 6.91 -16.76
N GLY A 924 25.82 5.68 -16.42
CA GLY A 924 26.05 5.11 -15.10
C GLY A 924 27.54 5.11 -14.73
N GLY A 925 27.84 5.54 -13.50
CA GLY A 925 29.23 5.74 -13.06
C GLY A 925 29.93 6.95 -13.68
N GLY A 926 29.23 7.74 -14.51
CA GLY A 926 29.70 9.02 -15.07
C GLY A 926 30.72 8.89 -16.21
N TYR A 927 30.77 7.73 -16.90
CA TYR A 927 31.71 7.52 -18.00
C TYR A 927 31.40 8.44 -19.18
N PRO A 928 32.39 9.20 -19.71
CA PRO A 928 32.21 10.11 -20.83
C PRO A 928 32.26 9.41 -22.18
N PHE A 929 31.23 8.61 -22.48
CA PHE A 929 31.05 8.17 -23.85
C PHE A 929 30.76 9.37 -24.76
N PRO A 930 31.26 9.39 -26.01
CA PRO A 930 31.07 10.53 -26.91
C PRO A 930 29.59 10.89 -27.10
N ASP A 931 29.25 12.17 -26.95
CA ASP A 931 27.89 12.67 -27.14
C ASP A 931 27.40 12.39 -28.57
N GLY A 932 26.28 11.68 -28.70
CA GLY A 932 25.64 11.39 -29.98
C GLY A 932 26.16 10.14 -30.70
N GLU A 933 27.12 9.39 -30.13
CA GLU A 933 27.43 8.05 -30.61
C GLU A 933 26.41 7.04 -30.12
N ALA A 934 25.76 6.35 -31.05
CA ALA A 934 24.84 5.27 -30.75
C ALA A 934 25.62 4.01 -30.35
N PHE A 935 25.32 3.45 -29.18
CA PHE A 935 25.73 2.09 -28.83
C PHE A 935 24.65 1.09 -29.22
N THR A 936 25.02 -0.19 -29.25
CA THR A 936 24.10 -1.30 -29.54
C THR A 936 24.04 -2.24 -28.36
N VAL A 937 22.83 -2.50 -27.84
CA VAL A 937 22.56 -3.54 -26.83
C VAL A 937 22.36 -4.87 -27.56
N ILE A 938 23.14 -5.90 -27.21
CA ILE A 938 23.21 -7.17 -27.98
C ILE A 938 22.34 -8.30 -27.42
N GLY A 939 21.33 -7.97 -26.62
CA GLY A 939 20.38 -8.93 -26.02
C GLY A 939 20.98 -10.05 -25.18
N THR A 940 22.18 -9.83 -24.62
CA THR A 940 22.85 -10.78 -23.73
C THR A 940 23.19 -10.09 -22.41
N SER A 941 22.57 -10.54 -21.32
CA SER A 941 22.91 -10.04 -19.99
C SER A 941 24.39 -10.34 -19.68
N TYR A 942 25.05 -9.47 -18.92
CA TYR A 942 26.45 -9.72 -18.50
C TYR A 942 26.60 -10.98 -17.63
N GLN A 943 25.53 -11.41 -16.94
CA GLN A 943 25.50 -12.70 -16.27
C GLN A 943 25.48 -13.86 -17.27
N GLN A 944 24.62 -13.79 -18.30
CA GLN A 944 24.55 -14.82 -19.35
C GLN A 944 25.87 -14.88 -20.12
N ALA A 945 26.47 -13.72 -20.42
CA ALA A 945 27.79 -13.63 -21.04
C ALA A 945 28.83 -14.40 -20.23
N LEU A 946 28.85 -14.23 -18.91
CA LEU A 946 29.76 -14.96 -18.02
C LEU A 946 29.49 -16.48 -18.00
N ALA A 947 28.23 -16.89 -17.92
CA ALA A 947 27.87 -18.31 -17.93
C ALA A 947 28.26 -18.99 -19.25
N ASN A 948 27.93 -18.37 -20.39
CA ASN A 948 28.29 -18.84 -21.73
C ASN A 948 29.81 -18.90 -21.89
N TYR A 949 30.53 -17.86 -21.48
CA TYR A 949 31.98 -17.84 -21.60
C TYR A 949 32.66 -18.98 -20.84
N ILE A 950 32.19 -19.27 -19.61
CA ILE A 950 32.72 -20.38 -18.82
C ILE A 950 32.42 -21.73 -19.50
N THR A 951 31.23 -21.90 -20.06
CA THR A 951 30.76 -23.19 -20.60
C THR A 951 31.27 -23.46 -22.02
N ASP A 952 31.13 -22.48 -22.91
CA ASP A 952 31.33 -22.60 -24.35
C ASP A 952 32.74 -22.19 -24.78
N ASP A 953 33.27 -21.08 -24.26
CA ASP A 953 34.57 -20.54 -24.69
C ASP A 953 35.75 -21.14 -23.90
N LEU A 954 35.55 -21.41 -22.60
CA LEU A 954 36.56 -22.01 -21.72
C LEU A 954 36.42 -23.54 -21.56
N ASP A 955 35.49 -24.17 -22.28
CA ASP A 955 35.19 -25.61 -22.18
C ASP A 955 35.00 -26.08 -20.71
N GLY A 956 34.40 -25.23 -19.87
CA GLY A 956 34.11 -25.50 -18.46
C GLY A 956 35.30 -25.40 -17.50
N THR A 957 36.47 -24.90 -17.93
CA THR A 957 37.68 -24.81 -17.08
C THR A 957 38.24 -23.39 -17.03
N ILE A 958 38.18 -22.75 -15.85
CA ILE A 958 38.86 -21.47 -15.60
C ILE A 958 40.28 -21.80 -15.12
N ALA A 959 41.22 -21.84 -16.08
CA ALA A 959 42.58 -22.29 -15.84
C ALA A 959 43.42 -21.27 -15.08
N ALA A 960 44.34 -21.76 -14.25
CA ALA A 960 45.25 -20.90 -13.48
C ALA A 960 46.22 -20.11 -14.37
N GLU A 961 46.46 -20.59 -15.60
CA GLU A 961 47.35 -19.94 -16.56
C GLU A 961 46.72 -18.72 -17.22
N ASP A 962 45.42 -18.77 -17.50
CA ASP A 962 44.67 -17.68 -18.12
C ASP A 962 44.15 -16.67 -17.08
N TYR A 963 43.82 -17.13 -15.86
CA TYR A 963 43.21 -16.30 -14.80
C TYR A 963 43.92 -16.40 -13.44
N PRO A 964 45.25 -16.17 -13.34
CA PRO A 964 46.01 -16.32 -12.09
C PRO A 964 45.49 -15.40 -10.96
N GLY A 965 45.58 -15.85 -9.70
CA GLY A 965 44.94 -15.25 -8.51
C GLY A 965 45.31 -13.81 -8.09
N GLY A 966 45.91 -13.01 -8.97
CA GLY A 966 46.12 -11.56 -8.80
C GLY A 966 46.02 -10.78 -10.11
N GLY A 967 45.42 -11.37 -11.15
CA GLY A 967 45.47 -10.84 -12.51
C GLY A 967 46.72 -11.30 -13.26
N GLU A 968 46.70 -11.12 -14.58
CA GLU A 968 47.79 -11.48 -15.50
C GLU A 968 48.71 -10.30 -15.87
N GLY A 969 48.46 -9.13 -15.29
CA GLY A 969 49.24 -7.92 -15.53
C GLY A 969 48.63 -7.00 -16.59
N ARG A 970 47.32 -7.12 -16.85
CA ARG A 970 46.58 -6.17 -17.68
C ARG A 970 46.64 -4.76 -17.11
N ILE A 971 46.61 -4.60 -15.78
CA ILE A 971 46.65 -3.28 -15.13
C ILE A 971 47.92 -3.17 -14.30
N THR A 972 48.85 -2.33 -14.75
CA THR A 972 50.11 -2.07 -14.04
C THR A 972 50.11 -0.66 -13.45
N PHE A 973 50.18 -0.54 -12.12
CA PHE A 973 50.45 0.74 -11.49
C PHE A 973 51.96 1.02 -11.48
N LEU A 974 52.36 2.14 -12.06
CA LEU A 974 53.74 2.60 -12.03
C LEU A 974 54.12 2.92 -10.58
N ALA A 975 55.28 2.42 -10.15
CA ALA A 975 55.76 2.68 -8.81
C ALA A 975 56.01 4.18 -8.65
N THR A 976 55.43 4.77 -7.60
CA THR A 976 55.70 6.16 -7.20
C THR A 976 57.22 6.37 -7.18
N GLY A 977 57.73 7.23 -8.07
CA GLY A 977 59.14 7.59 -8.07
C GLY A 977 59.59 8.05 -6.67
N PRO A 978 60.87 7.84 -6.30
CA PRO A 978 61.37 8.18 -4.97
C PRO A 978 61.28 9.66 -4.60
#